data_AF-A0A150TQ47-F1
#
_entry.id   AF-A0A150TQ47-F1
#
_cell.length_a   1.000
_cell.length_b   1.000
_cell.length_c   1.000
_cell.angle_alpha   90.00
_cell.angle_beta   90.00
_cell.angle_gamma   90.00
#
_symmetry.space_group_name_H-M   'P 1'
#
loop_
_entity.id
_entity.type
_entity.pdbx_description
1 polymer ?
#
loop_
_entity_poly.entity_id
_entity_poly.type
_entity_poly.pdbx_seq_one_letter_code
_entity_poly.pdbx_strand_id
1 'polypeptide(L)'
;GEGGGTVPSRCTPARSYERIPQRHSATVEDALDTFDNLSGEIEIQCGNCHKAPAQQGDFSYTGTPENLCNARGKSGKTLVDVMLSGEMPYMIGGQEALGRRLQAWIEQGCPAGTYVLPKGDMEVDPGGGIVTPREVGDALTELGSCIPDAELAGRDEELDERFAAMRSFEDLPVELPETDFVSLDAEVLARRGTFAYAPTYPLWSDDAAKLRFVHVPAGQAITYDPETKSLRIPPNTRFYKTFFRAVVEPDGVTRFRKMETRIIVTRERAKDAIFGTYVWNAEETGAKLLGTGLDPASPDSKELYLNGEPFPDYVRPYTADETTGAVQSYAVPGATRCVACHMGSESDSFVLGITPFQLHRRPRGEGGVYTPDVLADELNQLARLLAYGVVRGTVATLTPDDFPKLEESALPRQPRNADELNMQAYMAGNCAHCHNPRGYAVASKATLRGLDMSPGGSIFGFRMDSVGSDGLPYFPGVPASFDELAIRNSIPGGGIYRRVVLPTGAWTLREFGLPVENEEVSSFFNLHMPMHTASVDCRLPVLVARWWASVPRDYERGGQEAPEDPEAIELAMRAVAAAEARALHDCEQHRAIGWVLEDTTERYPYVPRNIDWKTKLDDWIRAEAVTSEHEALAKKVYAQGFFDLHCAFPGDAPEPDTVEQWMINPGTGRPRHPWSAIYWANPGEHIYAGICANCHGIHGDAQTGASRALRATSGARVASFPDGLFGPRWAPNENLATFHAPDAGEHDLGPDGAAKYLVWMATGGTTVSFGRTPEEETTFFNVFVNNRIVTAVPIPLDLASAKEAFKRSKANMLGVARAACDEIRTDAHRFGAAYDAAAASGNWVRILSNAVAPEFGVPMWRDVCTLGNPLTDDLRTADANSPEVDAWLRRAVFNAGVMAYIYIRDELTNGVIAVPRDACELKFPRE
;
A
#
# COMPACT_ATOMS: atom_id res chain seq x y z
N GLY A 1 35.71 5.80 49.26
CA GLY A 1 34.66 6.75 49.65
C GLY A 1 33.59 6.66 48.60
N GLU A 2 32.48 6.03 48.93
CA GLU A 2 31.27 6.03 48.10
C GLU A 2 30.56 7.37 48.32
N GLY A 3 30.10 8.02 47.24
CA GLY A 3 29.37 9.28 47.37
C GLY A 3 29.39 10.23 46.17
N GLY A 4 29.77 9.79 44.98
CA GLY A 4 29.37 10.48 43.75
C GLY A 4 28.00 9.97 43.36
N GLY A 5 26.93 10.59 43.88
CA GLY A 5 25.58 10.29 43.44
C GLY A 5 25.43 10.68 41.98
N THR A 6 25.45 9.69 41.09
CA THR A 6 24.99 9.87 39.72
C THR A 6 23.54 10.35 39.80
N VAL A 7 23.25 11.48 39.17
CA VAL A 7 21.85 11.91 38.98
C VAL A 7 21.15 10.74 38.28
N PRO A 8 20.04 10.20 38.81
CA PRO A 8 19.35 9.10 38.15
C PRO A 8 18.97 9.54 36.74
N SER A 9 19.32 8.71 35.75
CA SER A 9 18.89 8.92 34.36
C SER A 9 17.38 9.11 34.36
N ARG A 10 16.90 10.19 33.72
CA ARG A 10 15.46 10.45 33.51
C ARG A 10 14.91 9.64 32.34
N CYS A 11 15.70 8.74 31.78
CA CYS A 11 15.29 7.79 30.77
C CYS A 11 15.69 6.37 31.21
N THR A 12 14.70 5.56 31.58
CA THR A 12 14.92 4.19 32.06
C THR A 12 15.06 3.24 30.87
N PRO A 13 16.06 2.32 30.80
CA PRO A 13 16.18 1.40 29.67
C PRO A 13 14.89 0.67 29.34
N ALA A 14 14.50 0.69 28.06
CA ALA A 14 13.22 0.16 27.63
C ALA A 14 13.22 -1.36 27.67
N ARG A 15 12.20 -1.95 28.28
CA ARG A 15 12.00 -3.41 28.31
C ARG A 15 10.75 -3.75 27.54
N SER A 16 11.00 -4.07 26.28
CA SER A 16 9.98 -4.49 25.33
C SER A 16 10.39 -5.83 24.71
N TYR A 17 9.42 -6.59 24.21
CA TYR A 17 9.67 -7.93 23.70
C TYR A 17 10.61 -7.92 22.47
N GLU A 18 10.41 -7.00 21.54
CA GLU A 18 11.16 -6.96 20.28
C GLU A 18 12.46 -6.16 20.43
N ARG A 19 13.52 -6.82 20.90
CA ARG A 19 14.88 -6.24 20.90
C ARG A 19 15.38 -6.03 19.47
N ILE A 20 15.89 -4.83 19.18
CA ILE A 20 16.40 -4.43 17.86
C ILE A 20 17.85 -3.93 17.98
N PRO A 21 18.79 -4.73 18.53
CA PRO A 21 20.17 -4.27 18.71
C PRO A 21 20.79 -3.91 17.36
N GLN A 22 21.42 -2.74 17.25
CA GLN A 22 22.01 -2.29 15.99
C GLN A 22 23.32 -3.01 15.67
N ARG A 23 23.63 -3.14 14.37
CA ARG A 23 24.94 -3.67 13.93
C ARG A 23 26.09 -2.90 14.57
N HIS A 24 27.18 -3.60 14.86
CA HIS A 24 28.34 -2.97 15.45
C HIS A 24 28.98 -1.91 14.54
N SER A 25 28.95 -2.14 13.24
CA SER A 25 29.42 -1.18 12.24
C SER A 25 28.61 0.12 12.18
N ALA A 26 27.35 0.12 12.64
CA ALA A 26 26.42 1.24 12.58
C ALA A 26 26.43 2.14 13.82
N THR A 27 27.33 1.86 14.75
CA THR A 27 27.32 2.38 16.12
C THR A 27 28.74 2.65 16.57
N VAL A 28 28.92 3.57 17.49
CA VAL A 28 30.25 4.00 17.95
C VAL A 28 30.41 3.77 19.44
N GLU A 29 31.56 3.22 19.82
CA GLU A 29 31.97 3.23 21.23
C GLU A 29 32.48 4.63 21.60
N ASP A 30 32.30 5.00 22.86
CA ASP A 30 32.88 6.22 23.40
C ASP A 30 34.40 6.23 23.18
N ALA A 31 34.92 7.40 22.83
CA ALA A 31 36.35 7.58 22.75
C ALA A 31 36.90 7.88 24.15
N LEU A 32 38.14 7.48 24.40
CA LEU A 32 38.90 8.01 25.50
C LEU A 32 39.74 9.19 24.99
N ASP A 33 39.76 10.28 25.74
CA ASP A 33 40.65 11.41 25.53
C ASP A 33 41.36 11.78 26.83
N THR A 34 42.39 12.62 26.75
CA THR A 34 43.19 13.01 27.91
C THR A 34 43.13 14.52 28.12
N PHE A 35 43.23 14.95 29.38
CA PHE A 35 43.38 16.36 29.69
C PHE A 35 44.56 17.00 28.93
N ASP A 36 45.65 16.25 28.73
CA ASP A 36 46.82 16.74 27.97
C ASP A 36 46.47 17.08 26.51
N ASN A 37 45.65 16.25 25.84
CA ASN A 37 45.19 16.52 24.49
C ASN A 37 44.26 17.75 24.46
N LEU A 38 43.29 17.81 25.38
CA LEU A 38 42.33 18.91 25.49
C LEU A 38 43.02 20.25 25.78
N SER A 39 43.90 20.27 26.79
CA SER A 39 44.67 21.45 27.17
C SER A 39 45.65 21.88 26.09
N GLY A 40 46.27 20.93 25.39
CA GLY A 40 47.14 21.19 24.24
C GLY A 40 46.41 21.90 23.10
N GLU A 41 45.19 21.47 22.77
CA GLU A 41 44.39 22.12 21.72
C GLU A 41 43.89 23.51 22.12
N ILE A 42 43.44 23.67 23.38
CA ILE A 42 43.10 25.00 23.94
C ILE A 42 44.32 25.91 23.90
N GLU A 43 45.52 25.39 24.17
CA GLU A 43 46.75 26.18 24.09
C GLU A 43 47.09 26.59 22.65
N ILE A 44 46.94 25.69 21.68
CA ILE A 44 47.16 26.00 20.25
C ILE A 44 46.18 27.07 19.75
N GLN A 45 44.89 26.94 20.09
CA GLN A 45 43.85 27.81 19.55
C GLN A 45 43.67 29.11 20.33
N CYS A 46 43.79 29.06 21.66
CA CYS A 46 43.43 30.15 22.57
C CYS A 46 44.62 30.72 23.35
N GLY A 47 45.75 30.00 23.42
CA GLY A 47 46.86 30.32 24.33
C GLY A 47 47.47 31.69 24.09
N ASN A 48 47.60 32.12 22.83
CA ASN A 48 48.20 33.42 22.48
C ASN A 48 47.41 34.63 23.01
N CYS A 49 46.11 34.48 23.27
CA CYS A 49 45.23 35.56 23.70
C CYS A 49 44.81 35.43 25.17
N HIS A 50 44.59 34.21 25.65
CA HIS A 50 43.96 33.91 26.93
C HIS A 50 44.86 33.24 27.97
N LYS A 51 46.04 32.72 27.59
CA LYS A 51 46.94 32.09 28.56
C LYS A 51 47.75 33.17 29.29
N ALA A 52 47.72 33.15 30.61
CA ALA A 52 48.45 34.13 31.42
C ALA A 52 49.95 34.20 31.01
N PRO A 53 50.52 35.41 30.82
CA PRO A 53 49.97 36.73 31.19
C PRO A 53 49.12 37.42 30.10
N ALA A 54 48.88 36.79 28.95
CA ALA A 54 48.00 37.35 27.93
C ALA A 54 46.55 37.38 28.46
N GLN A 55 45.94 38.56 28.46
CA GLN A 55 44.55 38.80 28.89
C GLN A 55 43.81 39.60 27.81
N GLN A 56 43.77 39.09 26.59
CA GLN A 56 42.94 39.68 25.55
C GLN A 56 41.52 39.11 25.68
N GLY A 57 40.54 39.98 25.95
CA GLY A 57 39.14 39.61 26.08
C GLY A 57 38.66 39.37 27.51
N ASP A 58 37.53 38.66 27.65
CA ASP A 58 36.82 38.50 28.91
C ASP A 58 37.34 37.32 29.76
N PHE A 59 38.21 36.47 29.22
CA PHE A 59 38.62 35.17 29.80
C PHE A 59 40.15 35.04 29.91
N SER A 60 40.66 34.34 30.95
CA SER A 60 42.08 33.96 31.08
C SER A 60 42.29 32.66 31.86
N TYR A 61 43.32 31.87 31.52
CA TYR A 61 43.65 30.59 32.17
C TYR A 61 45.17 30.34 32.31
N THR A 62 45.56 29.38 33.15
CA THR A 62 46.97 29.02 33.46
C THR A 62 47.38 27.63 32.97
N GLY A 63 46.43 26.81 32.48
CA GLY A 63 46.68 25.49 31.89
C GLY A 63 46.63 24.30 32.85
N THR A 64 46.21 24.48 34.10
CA THR A 64 45.97 23.35 35.03
C THR A 64 44.51 22.90 34.99
N PRO A 65 44.20 21.61 35.29
CA PRO A 65 42.84 21.10 35.39
C PRO A 65 41.93 21.98 36.25
N GLU A 66 42.36 22.25 37.48
CA GLU A 66 41.56 23.01 38.45
C GLU A 66 41.30 24.46 38.00
N ASN A 67 42.27 25.08 37.33
CA ASN A 67 42.11 26.44 36.82
C ASN A 67 41.18 26.46 35.61
N LEU A 68 41.33 25.56 34.66
CA LEU A 68 40.51 25.51 33.44
C LEU A 68 39.05 25.14 33.76
N CYS A 69 38.85 24.19 34.70
CA CYS A 69 37.54 23.75 35.17
C CYS A 69 36.70 24.89 35.77
N ASN A 70 37.36 25.73 36.57
CA ASN A 70 36.71 26.79 37.33
C ASN A 70 36.85 28.17 36.67
N ALA A 71 37.53 28.27 35.52
CA ALA A 71 37.75 29.55 34.87
C ALA A 71 36.41 30.17 34.45
N ARG A 72 36.23 31.45 34.79
CA ARG A 72 35.08 32.27 34.43
C ARG A 72 35.59 33.60 33.90
N GLY A 73 34.91 34.11 32.87
CA GLY A 73 35.17 35.45 32.37
C GLY A 73 34.67 36.54 33.33
N LYS A 74 34.95 37.83 33.05
CA LYS A 74 34.46 38.94 33.89
C LYS A 74 32.94 39.10 33.81
N SER A 75 32.31 38.60 32.75
CA SER A 75 30.85 38.45 32.62
C SER A 75 30.26 37.30 33.44
N GLY A 76 31.09 36.46 34.06
CA GLY A 76 30.66 35.27 34.80
C GLY A 76 30.43 34.02 33.95
N LYS A 77 30.52 34.14 32.61
CA LYS A 77 30.38 33.02 31.67
C LYS A 77 31.59 32.07 31.71
N THR A 78 31.34 30.79 31.48
CA THR A 78 32.37 29.76 31.31
C THR A 78 32.97 29.79 29.91
N LEU A 79 34.12 29.13 29.71
CA LEU A 79 34.69 28.96 28.38
C LEU A 79 33.75 28.16 27.45
N VAL A 80 33.04 27.17 28.00
CA VAL A 80 32.03 26.38 27.30
C VAL A 80 30.88 27.28 26.83
N ASP A 81 30.35 28.13 27.72
CA ASP A 81 29.23 29.03 27.40
C ASP A 81 29.56 29.94 26.21
N VAL A 82 30.80 30.42 26.14
CA VAL A 82 31.26 31.31 25.07
C VAL A 82 31.53 30.53 23.78
N MET A 83 32.09 29.31 23.86
CA MET A 83 32.36 28.46 22.69
C MET A 83 31.09 27.94 22.03
N LEU A 84 30.04 27.64 22.80
CA LEU A 84 28.78 27.06 22.29
C LEU A 84 27.70 28.10 21.94
N SER A 85 27.82 29.36 22.40
CA SER A 85 26.83 30.42 22.12
C SER A 85 27.04 31.16 20.80
N GLY A 86 28.11 30.85 20.05
CA GLY A 86 28.45 31.57 18.81
C GLY A 86 28.98 33.00 19.03
N GLU A 87 29.27 33.39 20.27
CA GLU A 87 29.80 34.72 20.63
C GLU A 87 31.30 34.91 20.30
N MET A 88 31.96 33.88 19.75
CA MET A 88 33.38 33.90 19.39
C MET A 88 33.64 34.56 18.01
N PRO A 89 34.81 35.22 17.82
CA PRO A 89 35.17 35.80 16.53
C PRO A 89 35.23 34.73 15.41
N TYR A 90 34.68 35.05 14.24
CA TYR A 90 34.57 34.17 13.05
C TYR A 90 35.91 33.61 12.52
N MET A 91 37.05 34.10 13.02
CA MET A 91 38.39 33.71 12.59
C MET A 91 38.88 32.39 13.21
N ILE A 92 38.16 31.85 14.19
CA ILE A 92 38.48 30.57 14.83
C ILE A 92 37.54 29.53 14.21
N GLY A 93 38.08 28.40 13.78
CA GLY A 93 37.31 27.25 13.28
C GLY A 93 37.44 26.09 14.25
N GLY A 94 36.37 25.31 14.43
CA GLY A 94 36.36 24.14 15.31
C GLY A 94 36.03 24.41 16.79
N GLN A 95 35.65 25.65 17.16
CA GLN A 95 35.32 26.01 18.55
C GLN A 95 34.17 25.19 19.16
N GLU A 96 33.18 24.79 18.37
CA GLU A 96 32.05 24.03 18.88
C GLU A 96 32.47 22.62 19.30
N ALA A 97 33.28 21.96 18.46
CA ALA A 97 33.85 20.64 18.77
C ALA A 97 34.78 20.68 19.99
N LEU A 98 35.61 21.73 20.12
CA LEU A 98 36.45 21.93 21.29
C LEU A 98 35.62 22.25 22.55
N GLY A 99 34.56 23.04 22.40
CA GLY A 99 33.60 23.37 23.44
C GLY A 99 32.90 22.14 24.01
N ARG A 100 32.43 21.22 23.15
CA ARG A 100 31.80 19.95 23.57
C ARG A 100 32.80 19.03 24.29
N ARG A 101 34.05 18.91 23.82
CA ARG A 101 35.10 18.15 24.52
C ARG A 101 35.41 18.72 25.91
N LEU A 102 35.48 20.06 26.00
CA LEU A 102 35.69 20.74 27.27
C LEU A 102 34.49 20.56 28.22
N GLN A 103 33.26 20.60 27.69
CA GLN A 103 32.04 20.34 28.45
C GLN A 103 32.02 18.91 29.01
N ALA A 104 32.27 17.90 28.17
CA ALA A 104 32.33 16.51 28.58
C ALA A 104 33.37 16.26 29.69
N TRP A 105 34.53 16.92 29.59
CA TRP A 105 35.56 16.89 30.63
C TRP A 105 35.11 17.54 31.95
N ILE A 106 34.41 18.69 31.88
CA ILE A 106 33.88 19.39 33.06
C ILE A 106 32.80 18.57 33.77
N GLU A 107 31.88 17.98 33.01
CA GLU A 107 30.78 17.17 33.54
C GLU A 107 31.29 15.91 34.28
N GLN A 108 32.44 15.39 33.87
CA GLN A 108 33.14 14.29 34.55
C GLN A 108 33.99 14.73 35.76
N GLY A 109 33.84 15.97 36.22
CA GLY A 109 34.54 16.48 37.39
C GLY A 109 35.99 16.89 37.12
N CYS A 110 36.30 17.25 35.86
CA CYS A 110 37.59 17.82 35.46
C CYS A 110 38.82 16.93 35.80
N PRO A 111 38.83 15.65 35.42
CA PRO A 111 39.90 14.74 35.77
C PRO A 111 41.24 15.16 35.15
N ALA A 112 42.33 15.05 35.90
CA ALA A 112 43.67 15.35 35.39
C ALA A 112 44.22 14.31 34.40
N GLY A 113 43.54 13.16 34.25
CA GLY A 113 43.95 12.04 33.40
C GLY A 113 43.03 11.84 32.20
N THR A 114 42.73 10.58 31.92
CA THR A 114 41.79 10.20 30.87
C THR A 114 40.35 10.56 31.28
N TYR A 115 39.56 11.00 30.32
CA TYR A 115 38.13 11.19 30.44
C TYR A 115 37.44 10.57 29.22
N VAL A 116 36.17 10.23 29.40
CA VAL A 116 35.35 9.70 28.31
C VAL A 116 34.96 10.89 27.43
N LEU A 117 35.23 10.82 26.14
CA LEU A 117 34.54 11.64 25.17
C LEU A 117 33.29 10.87 24.75
N PRO A 118 32.09 11.30 25.18
CA PRO A 118 30.87 10.81 24.58
C PRO A 118 31.02 11.05 23.09
N LYS A 119 30.98 10.00 22.28
CA LYS A 119 31.15 10.16 20.83
C LYS A 119 29.92 10.76 20.14
N GLY A 120 28.96 11.24 20.91
CA GLY A 120 27.88 12.05 20.40
C GLY A 120 27.04 12.56 21.54
N ASP A 121 27.10 13.87 21.80
CA ASP A 121 25.81 14.56 21.78
C ASP A 121 25.22 14.21 20.41
N MET A 122 24.10 13.50 20.43
CA MET A 122 23.59 12.68 19.32
C MET A 122 22.99 13.49 18.17
N GLU A 123 23.67 14.55 17.78
CA GLU A 123 23.28 15.42 16.71
C GLU A 123 24.45 15.51 15.77
N VAL A 124 24.32 14.68 14.71
CA VAL A 124 24.88 14.90 13.38
C VAL A 124 26.42 15.04 13.37
N ASP A 125 27.12 14.06 12.81
CA ASP A 125 28.56 14.22 12.58
C ASP A 125 28.84 15.46 11.70
N PRO A 126 30.09 15.97 11.64
CA PRO A 126 30.41 17.13 10.80
C PRO A 126 30.10 16.96 9.30
N GLY A 127 29.79 15.73 8.85
CA GLY A 127 29.36 15.38 7.50
C GLY A 127 27.85 15.20 7.32
N GLY A 128 27.02 15.44 8.35
CA GLY A 128 25.57 15.34 8.27
C GLY A 128 24.96 14.01 8.75
N GLY A 129 25.75 13.08 9.30
CA GLY A 129 25.29 11.72 9.63
C GLY A 129 24.77 11.50 11.06
N ILE A 130 23.73 10.68 11.24
CA ILE A 130 23.28 10.16 12.55
C ILE A 130 24.31 9.17 13.10
N VAL A 131 24.93 9.53 14.22
CA VAL A 131 25.87 8.68 14.95
C VAL A 131 25.14 8.11 16.18
N THR A 132 25.07 6.77 16.27
CA THR A 132 24.40 6.09 17.40
C THR A 132 25.44 5.54 18.37
N PRO A 133 25.41 5.92 19.67
CA PRO A 133 26.26 5.31 20.68
C PRO A 133 26.03 3.79 20.79
N ARG A 134 27.10 3.03 21.07
CA ARG A 134 27.09 1.56 21.27
C ARG A 134 25.99 1.13 22.24
N GLU A 135 25.92 1.79 23.40
CA GLU A 135 24.95 1.48 24.45
C GLU A 135 23.50 1.71 24.03
N VAL A 136 23.23 2.80 23.31
CA VAL A 136 21.90 3.11 22.74
C VAL A 136 21.53 2.06 21.70
N GLY A 137 22.48 1.73 20.82
CA GLY A 137 22.30 0.74 19.76
C GLY A 137 22.02 -0.67 20.31
N ASP A 138 22.73 -1.08 21.36
CA ASP A 138 22.57 -2.40 21.99
C ASP A 138 21.28 -2.50 22.83
N ALA A 139 20.83 -1.37 23.40
CA ALA A 139 19.61 -1.25 24.20
C ALA A 139 18.33 -1.10 23.37
N LEU A 140 18.44 -0.81 22.07
CA LEU A 140 17.30 -0.47 21.22
C LEU A 140 16.21 -1.56 21.19
N THR A 141 14.97 -1.13 21.33
CA THR A 141 13.74 -1.93 21.22
C THR A 141 12.76 -1.23 20.26
N GLU A 142 11.60 -1.84 20.00
CA GLU A 142 10.47 -1.23 19.30
C GLU A 142 9.86 -0.01 20.02
N LEU A 143 10.20 0.22 21.29
CA LEU A 143 9.85 1.41 22.09
C LEU A 143 11.02 2.40 22.24
N GLY A 144 12.12 2.23 21.49
CA GLY A 144 13.33 3.03 21.62
C GLY A 144 14.38 2.40 22.53
N SER A 145 15.47 3.11 22.80
CA SER A 145 16.54 2.70 23.73
C SER A 145 16.12 2.77 25.20
N CYS A 146 15.24 3.72 25.54
CA CYS A 146 14.78 3.98 26.90
C CYS A 146 13.35 4.57 26.91
N ILE A 147 12.72 4.55 28.07
CA ILE A 147 11.42 5.17 28.37
C ILE A 147 11.68 6.50 29.10
N PRO A 148 11.41 7.65 28.44
CA PRO A 148 11.61 8.97 29.05
C PRO A 148 10.60 9.27 30.15
N ASP A 149 11.02 9.95 31.20
CA ASP A 149 10.11 10.55 32.18
C ASP A 149 9.25 11.63 31.52
N ALA A 150 8.02 11.85 32.01
CA ALA A 150 7.10 12.82 31.42
C ALA A 150 7.62 14.26 31.51
N GLU A 151 8.48 14.56 32.49
CA GLU A 151 9.16 15.84 32.66
C GLU A 151 10.22 16.12 31.57
N LEU A 152 10.63 15.10 30.81
CA LEU A 152 11.50 15.28 29.64
C LEU A 152 10.75 15.70 28.38
N ALA A 153 9.41 15.65 28.39
CA ALA A 153 8.60 15.98 27.24
C ALA A 153 8.77 17.46 26.85
N GLY A 154 9.57 17.70 25.81
CA GLY A 154 9.81 19.03 25.25
C GLY A 154 8.97 19.30 24.00
N ARG A 155 9.38 20.29 23.22
CA ARG A 155 8.70 20.80 22.02
C ARG A 155 9.71 21.40 21.07
N ASP A 156 9.37 21.48 19.78
CA ASP A 156 10.17 22.13 18.76
C ASP A 156 9.28 23.06 17.91
N GLU A 157 8.96 24.23 18.48
CA GLU A 157 8.03 25.20 17.85
C GLU A 157 8.56 25.76 16.53
N GLU A 158 9.88 25.92 16.40
CA GLU A 158 10.51 26.35 15.16
C GLU A 158 10.33 25.31 14.06
N LEU A 159 10.59 24.04 14.36
CA LEU A 159 10.41 22.96 13.40
C LEU A 159 8.92 22.74 13.08
N ASP A 160 8.04 22.90 14.06
CA ASP A 160 6.58 22.91 13.85
C ASP A 160 6.16 23.95 12.81
N GLU A 161 6.64 25.19 12.93
CA GLU A 161 6.36 26.26 11.97
C GLU A 161 6.91 25.94 10.58
N ARG A 162 8.12 25.36 10.50
CA ARG A 162 8.72 24.92 9.23
C ARG A 162 7.87 23.86 8.55
N PHE A 163 7.46 22.80 9.25
CA PHE A 163 6.62 21.74 8.67
C PHE A 163 5.20 22.21 8.34
N ALA A 164 4.66 23.17 9.10
CA ALA A 164 3.36 23.78 8.80
C ALA A 164 3.40 24.59 7.49
N ALA A 165 4.55 25.18 7.13
CA ALA A 165 4.74 25.93 5.90
C ALA A 165 4.90 25.04 4.65
N MET A 166 5.28 23.77 4.81
CA MET A 166 5.46 22.81 3.71
C MET A 166 4.13 22.48 3.01
N ARG A 167 4.16 22.44 1.68
CA ARG A 167 2.98 22.23 0.83
C ARG A 167 3.02 20.89 0.10
N SER A 168 4.20 20.37 -0.19
CA SER A 168 4.35 19.12 -0.94
C SER A 168 5.61 18.35 -0.55
N PHE A 169 5.82 17.22 -1.22
CA PHE A 169 7.00 16.36 -1.03
C PHE A 169 8.31 17.11 -1.25
N GLU A 170 8.36 18.03 -2.22
CA GLU A 170 9.55 18.80 -2.57
C GLU A 170 10.03 19.74 -1.46
N ASP A 171 9.15 20.07 -0.52
CA ASP A 171 9.48 20.89 0.65
C ASP A 171 10.05 20.05 1.81
N LEU A 172 9.99 18.70 1.73
CA LEU A 172 10.58 17.85 2.75
C LEU A 172 12.11 18.01 2.77
N PRO A 173 12.74 18.00 3.95
CA PRO A 173 14.20 18.08 4.03
C PRO A 173 14.88 16.90 3.33
N VAL A 174 16.03 17.13 2.70
CA VAL A 174 16.73 16.10 1.92
C VAL A 174 17.40 15.08 2.84
N GLU A 175 17.93 15.53 3.98
CA GLU A 175 18.59 14.68 4.96
C GLU A 175 17.66 14.43 6.15
N LEU A 176 17.59 13.18 6.61
CA LEU A 176 16.70 12.81 7.73
C LEU A 176 16.93 13.64 9.02
N PRO A 177 18.17 13.99 9.42
CA PRO A 177 18.41 14.81 10.62
C PRO A 177 17.93 16.26 10.55
N GLU A 178 17.51 16.74 9.37
CA GLU A 178 16.89 18.06 9.23
C GLU A 178 15.39 18.05 9.63
N THR A 179 14.88 16.87 10.02
CA THR A 179 13.53 16.62 10.55
C THR A 179 13.55 16.44 12.08
N ASP A 180 12.44 16.03 12.71
CA ASP A 180 12.44 15.72 14.16
C ASP A 180 13.29 14.48 14.50
N PHE A 181 13.59 13.64 13.50
CA PHE A 181 14.35 12.40 13.67
C PHE A 181 15.86 12.66 13.55
N VAL A 182 16.44 13.21 14.61
CA VAL A 182 17.87 13.57 14.67
C VAL A 182 18.76 12.47 15.26
N SER A 183 18.15 11.52 15.97
CA SER A 183 18.83 10.45 16.72
C SER A 183 17.94 9.20 16.82
N LEU A 184 18.51 8.10 17.29
CA LEU A 184 17.77 6.90 17.72
C LEU A 184 17.59 6.81 19.24
N ASP A 185 18.19 7.73 19.98
CA ASP A 185 18.01 7.80 21.41
C ASP A 185 16.69 8.50 21.76
N ALA A 186 15.85 7.75 22.46
CA ALA A 186 14.54 8.19 22.89
C ALA A 186 14.62 9.42 23.83
N GLU A 187 15.69 9.61 24.60
CA GLU A 187 15.84 10.77 25.48
C GLU A 187 15.99 12.07 24.67
N VAL A 188 16.86 12.09 23.65
CA VAL A 188 17.05 13.27 22.79
C VAL A 188 15.79 13.58 22.01
N LEU A 189 15.12 12.55 21.47
CA LEU A 189 13.87 12.74 20.74
C LEU A 189 12.76 13.27 21.66
N ALA A 190 12.64 12.77 22.90
CA ALA A 190 11.62 13.22 23.85
C ALA A 190 11.79 14.68 24.26
N ARG A 191 13.05 15.16 24.41
CA ARG A 191 13.36 16.58 24.67
C ARG A 191 12.93 17.50 23.54
N ARG A 192 12.77 16.97 22.32
CA ARG A 192 12.24 17.66 21.16
C ARG A 192 10.74 17.40 20.92
N GLY A 193 10.07 16.64 21.79
CA GLY A 193 8.63 16.35 21.68
C GLY A 193 8.27 15.14 20.81
N THR A 194 9.25 14.28 20.51
CA THR A 194 9.09 13.10 19.65
C THR A 194 9.15 11.82 20.48
N PHE A 195 8.09 11.00 20.47
CA PHE A 195 7.93 9.86 21.37
C PHE A 195 7.71 8.54 20.64
N ALA A 196 8.30 7.46 21.15
CA ALA A 196 8.14 6.13 20.58
C ALA A 196 6.78 5.49 20.92
N TYR A 197 6.27 4.65 20.01
CA TYR A 197 5.08 3.83 20.27
C TYR A 197 5.08 2.52 19.46
N ALA A 198 4.41 1.50 20.00
CA ALA A 198 4.20 0.20 19.40
C ALA A 198 2.68 -0.08 19.25
N PRO A 199 2.21 -0.54 18.06
CA PRO A 199 0.82 -0.94 17.86
C PRO A 199 0.51 -2.32 18.48
N THR A 200 -0.69 -2.54 19.05
CA THR A 200 -1.17 -3.84 19.57
C THR A 200 -1.18 -4.95 18.52
N TYR A 201 -1.64 -4.66 17.30
CA TYR A 201 -1.71 -5.58 16.17
C TYR A 201 -0.78 -5.08 15.05
N PRO A 202 0.53 -5.38 15.13
CA PRO A 202 1.52 -4.81 14.24
C PRO A 202 1.38 -5.33 12.80
N LEU A 203 1.48 -4.41 11.83
CA LEU A 203 1.65 -4.73 10.42
C LEU A 203 2.91 -5.59 10.20
N TRP A 204 2.73 -6.72 9.55
CA TRP A 204 3.80 -7.56 9.05
C TRP A 204 4.40 -6.99 7.76
N SER A 205 5.73 -7.10 7.59
CA SER A 205 6.44 -6.49 6.45
C SER A 205 7.73 -7.27 6.21
N ASP A 206 7.61 -8.51 5.71
CA ASP A 206 8.74 -9.41 5.43
C ASP A 206 9.63 -9.68 6.66
N ASP A 207 9.06 -9.85 7.86
CA ASP A 207 9.83 -9.99 9.11
C ASP A 207 10.75 -8.78 9.44
N ALA A 208 10.54 -7.61 8.83
CA ALA A 208 11.27 -6.40 9.23
C ALA A 208 10.85 -5.93 10.63
N ALA A 209 11.82 -5.71 11.52
CA ALA A 209 11.60 -5.03 12.80
C ALA A 209 11.32 -3.54 12.55
N LYS A 210 10.56 -2.90 13.45
CA LYS A 210 10.02 -1.55 13.21
C LYS A 210 10.04 -0.70 14.46
N LEU A 211 10.71 0.45 14.38
CA LEU A 211 10.66 1.50 15.39
C LEU A 211 9.77 2.64 14.88
N ARG A 212 8.85 3.14 15.71
CA ARG A 212 7.93 4.21 15.33
C ARG A 212 7.96 5.34 16.33
N PHE A 213 7.91 6.56 15.82
CA PHE A 213 7.79 7.76 16.64
C PHE A 213 6.63 8.64 16.15
N VAL A 214 6.09 9.42 17.08
CA VAL A 214 5.10 10.46 16.83
C VAL A 214 5.58 11.77 17.43
N HIS A 215 5.47 12.85 16.66
CA HIS A 215 5.61 14.21 17.12
C HIS A 215 4.28 14.93 16.87
N VAL A 216 3.68 15.48 17.93
CA VAL A 216 2.46 16.28 17.85
C VAL A 216 2.84 17.76 18.05
N PRO A 217 2.39 18.69 17.19
CA PRO A 217 2.77 20.09 17.29
C PRO A 217 2.49 20.69 18.67
N ALA A 218 3.32 21.65 19.06
CA ALA A 218 3.20 22.37 20.32
C ALA A 218 1.76 22.87 20.55
N GLY A 219 1.21 22.54 21.72
CA GLY A 219 -0.15 22.93 22.12
C GLY A 219 -1.28 22.08 21.55
N GLN A 220 -1.00 21.13 20.64
CA GLN A 220 -1.96 20.19 20.09
C GLN A 220 -1.88 18.82 20.80
N ALA A 221 -2.86 17.94 20.52
CA ALA A 221 -2.89 16.55 20.98
C ALA A 221 -3.72 15.70 20.00
N ILE A 222 -3.39 14.42 19.87
CA ILE A 222 -4.30 13.44 19.25
C ILE A 222 -5.52 13.30 20.16
N THR A 223 -6.70 13.65 19.66
CA THR A 223 -7.92 13.66 20.46
C THR A 223 -8.67 12.35 20.30
N TYR A 224 -8.94 11.65 21.40
CA TYR A 224 -9.84 10.49 21.42
C TYR A 224 -11.27 10.91 21.77
N ASP A 225 -12.22 10.44 20.97
CA ASP A 225 -13.65 10.57 21.22
C ASP A 225 -14.22 9.20 21.67
N PRO A 226 -14.67 9.06 22.93
CA PRO A 226 -15.23 7.81 23.45
C PRO A 226 -16.60 7.46 22.86
N GLU A 227 -17.36 8.43 22.35
CA GLU A 227 -18.69 8.16 21.76
C GLU A 227 -18.54 7.48 20.39
N THR A 228 -17.67 8.03 19.54
CA THR A 228 -17.41 7.51 18.20
C THR A 228 -16.31 6.45 18.16
N LYS A 229 -15.61 6.23 19.29
CA LYS A 229 -14.45 5.32 19.42
C LYS A 229 -13.39 5.61 18.35
N SER A 230 -13.11 6.89 18.10
CA SER A 230 -12.22 7.32 17.02
C SER A 230 -11.12 8.28 17.52
N LEU A 231 -9.99 8.33 16.80
CA LEU A 231 -8.94 9.32 17.03
C LEU A 231 -9.00 10.40 15.95
N ARG A 232 -8.95 11.66 16.37
CA ARG A 232 -8.66 12.80 15.51
C ARG A 232 -7.20 13.20 15.68
N ILE A 233 -6.42 13.04 14.62
CA ILE A 233 -5.02 13.46 14.57
C ILE A 233 -4.97 14.89 14.04
N PRO A 234 -4.41 15.87 14.77
CA PRO A 234 -4.35 17.25 14.31
C PRO A 234 -3.40 17.35 13.09
N PRO A 235 -3.60 18.34 12.20
CA PRO A 235 -2.67 18.60 11.11
C PRO A 235 -1.27 18.90 11.65
N ASN A 236 -0.26 18.74 10.80
CA ASN A 236 1.15 18.92 11.13
C ASN A 236 1.72 17.91 12.15
N THR A 237 0.97 16.86 12.50
CA THR A 237 1.49 15.73 13.28
C THR A 237 2.40 14.89 12.39
N ARG A 238 3.59 14.54 12.91
CA ARG A 238 4.63 13.85 12.16
C ARG A 238 4.83 12.45 12.71
N PHE A 239 4.74 11.46 11.84
CA PHE A 239 4.96 10.05 12.17
C PHE A 239 6.21 9.56 11.46
N TYR A 240 7.12 8.96 12.22
CA TYR A 240 8.34 8.36 11.72
C TYR A 240 8.26 6.85 11.89
N LYS A 241 8.73 6.10 10.88
CA LYS A 241 8.82 4.65 10.95
C LYS A 241 10.11 4.16 10.32
N THR A 242 11.02 3.66 11.15
CA THR A 242 12.27 3.04 10.69
C THR A 242 12.08 1.54 10.57
N PHE A 243 12.45 0.98 9.41
CA PHE A 243 12.42 -0.45 9.13
C PHE A 243 13.83 -1.04 9.21
N PHE A 244 13.94 -2.18 9.88
CA PHE A 244 15.20 -2.87 10.10
C PHE A 244 15.16 -4.29 9.56
N ARG A 245 16.32 -4.80 9.13
CA ARG A 245 16.50 -6.20 8.72
C ARG A 245 17.53 -6.88 9.61
N ALA A 246 17.24 -8.11 10.00
CA ALA A 246 18.19 -8.95 10.71
C ALA A 246 19.41 -9.24 9.82
N VAL A 247 20.60 -9.15 10.43
CA VAL A 247 21.90 -9.48 9.87
C VAL A 247 22.64 -10.33 10.88
N VAL A 248 23.11 -11.51 10.47
CA VAL A 248 24.06 -12.30 11.27
C VAL A 248 25.45 -11.71 11.06
N GLU A 249 26.03 -11.13 12.11
CA GLU A 249 27.38 -10.56 12.07
C GLU A 249 28.47 -11.65 12.18
N PRO A 250 29.75 -11.32 11.94
CA PRO A 250 30.84 -12.31 11.94
C PRO A 250 31.06 -13.03 13.29
N ASP A 251 30.55 -12.46 14.38
CA ASP A 251 30.53 -13.07 15.72
C ASP A 251 29.40 -14.11 15.90
N GLY A 252 28.57 -14.31 14.87
CA GLY A 252 27.41 -15.21 14.87
C GLY A 252 26.18 -14.64 15.58
N VAL A 253 26.23 -13.39 16.07
CA VAL A 253 25.12 -12.74 16.74
C VAL A 253 24.25 -12.02 15.70
N THR A 254 22.94 -12.17 15.83
CA THR A 254 21.99 -11.43 14.98
C THR A 254 21.79 -10.02 15.51
N ARG A 255 22.07 -9.03 14.68
CA ARG A 255 21.80 -7.61 14.91
C ARG A 255 21.00 -7.03 13.75
N PHE A 256 20.59 -5.78 13.85
CA PHE A 256 19.63 -5.17 12.94
C PHE A 256 20.25 -4.02 12.16
N ARG A 257 20.08 -4.08 10.83
CA ARG A 257 20.46 -3.04 9.87
C ARG A 257 19.28 -2.12 9.56
N LYS A 258 19.48 -0.81 9.65
CA LYS A 258 18.56 0.24 9.18
C LYS A 258 18.45 0.20 7.66
N MET A 259 17.22 0.14 7.15
CA MET A 259 16.97 0.11 5.70
C MET A 259 16.40 1.44 5.21
N GLU A 260 15.31 1.87 5.83
CA GLU A 260 14.59 3.10 5.48
C GLU A 260 13.92 3.70 6.73
N THR A 261 13.69 5.01 6.69
CA THR A 261 12.82 5.74 7.62
C THR A 261 11.75 6.46 6.80
N ARG A 262 10.48 6.16 7.05
CA ARG A 262 9.36 6.86 6.39
C ARG A 262 8.83 7.97 7.29
N ILE A 263 8.50 9.11 6.70
CA ILE A 263 7.81 10.23 7.33
C ILE A 263 6.40 10.37 6.77
N ILE A 264 5.42 10.66 7.62
CA ILE A 264 4.10 11.15 7.23
C ILE A 264 3.80 12.40 8.06
N VAL A 265 3.46 13.49 7.38
CA VAL A 265 3.02 14.76 7.96
C VAL A 265 1.53 14.92 7.66
N THR A 266 0.71 14.89 8.69
CA THR A 266 -0.75 14.98 8.54
C THR A 266 -1.19 16.37 8.05
N ARG A 267 -2.32 16.40 7.36
CA ARG A 267 -3.02 17.62 6.92
C ARG A 267 -4.51 17.48 7.23
N GLU A 268 -5.25 18.58 7.07
CA GLU A 268 -6.70 18.63 7.28
C GLU A 268 -7.45 17.56 6.47
N ARG A 269 -6.99 17.27 5.26
CA ARG A 269 -7.52 16.17 4.43
C ARG A 269 -6.43 15.12 4.26
N ALA A 270 -6.76 13.83 4.44
CA ALA A 270 -5.84 12.71 4.27
C ALA A 270 -5.04 12.78 2.95
N LYS A 271 -5.71 13.12 1.84
CA LYS A 271 -5.11 13.19 0.50
C LYS A 271 -4.05 14.28 0.33
N ASP A 272 -4.00 15.26 1.24
CA ASP A 272 -3.00 16.33 1.23
C ASP A 272 -1.81 16.00 2.13
N ALA A 273 -1.82 14.86 2.83
CA ALA A 273 -0.71 14.46 3.69
C ALA A 273 0.60 14.42 2.90
N ILE A 274 1.65 14.98 3.49
CA ILE A 274 2.99 14.96 2.90
C ILE A 274 3.70 13.73 3.45
N PHE A 275 4.27 12.90 2.59
CA PHE A 275 4.96 11.69 3.01
C PHE A 275 6.22 11.46 2.18
N GLY A 276 7.22 10.85 2.78
CA GLY A 276 8.50 10.60 2.14
C GLY A 276 9.21 9.39 2.75
N THR A 277 10.18 8.85 2.01
CA THR A 277 11.02 7.74 2.46
C THR A 277 12.47 8.13 2.40
N TYR A 278 13.15 8.13 3.54
CA TYR A 278 14.59 8.30 3.64
C TYR A 278 15.27 6.95 3.61
N VAL A 279 16.25 6.79 2.73
CA VAL A 279 16.96 5.52 2.53
C VAL A 279 18.33 5.61 3.18
N TRP A 280 18.63 4.67 4.07
CA TRP A 280 19.90 4.62 4.78
C TRP A 280 21.05 4.16 3.85
N ASN A 281 22.24 4.71 4.05
CA ASN A 281 23.48 4.28 3.40
C ASN A 281 23.95 2.90 3.91
N ALA A 282 25.05 2.39 3.36
CA ALA A 282 25.57 1.07 3.73
C ALA A 282 26.11 1.02 5.16
N GLU A 283 26.67 2.15 5.61
CA GLU A 283 27.25 2.40 6.93
C GLU A 283 26.16 2.69 7.99
N GLU A 284 24.92 2.94 7.56
CA GLU A 284 23.78 3.33 8.39
C GLU A 284 23.99 4.58 9.25
N THR A 285 24.83 5.49 8.75
CA THR A 285 25.14 6.78 9.35
C THR A 285 24.40 7.92 8.67
N GLY A 286 23.88 7.75 7.47
CA GLY A 286 23.17 8.82 6.73
C GLY A 286 21.94 8.27 6.03
N ALA A 287 20.88 9.08 5.96
CA ALA A 287 19.64 8.72 5.30
C ALA A 287 19.11 9.88 4.46
N LYS A 288 18.98 9.65 3.16
CA LYS A 288 18.56 10.67 2.18
C LYS A 288 17.16 10.40 1.68
N LEU A 289 16.40 11.47 1.47
CA LEU A 289 15.08 11.40 0.87
C LEU A 289 15.18 10.80 -0.53
N LEU A 290 14.43 9.72 -0.75
CA LEU A 290 14.42 8.98 -2.01
C LEU A 290 13.86 9.89 -3.12
N GLY A 291 14.70 10.24 -4.08
CA GLY A 291 14.36 11.12 -5.22
C GLY A 291 15.12 12.45 -5.28
N THR A 292 15.79 12.88 -4.20
CA THR A 292 16.38 14.25 -4.12
C THR A 292 17.91 14.28 -4.05
N GLY A 293 18.62 13.43 -4.79
CA GLY A 293 20.08 13.47 -4.87
C GLY A 293 20.81 12.22 -4.38
N LEU A 294 20.35 11.05 -4.81
CA LEU A 294 21.25 9.89 -4.90
C LEU A 294 22.30 10.19 -5.98
N ASP A 295 23.58 9.95 -5.68
CA ASP A 295 24.70 10.20 -6.60
C ASP A 295 24.37 9.73 -8.03
N PRO A 296 24.39 10.60 -9.06
CA PRO A 296 24.10 10.22 -10.45
C PRO A 296 25.05 9.15 -11.02
N ALA A 297 26.21 8.91 -10.38
CA ALA A 297 27.12 7.81 -10.69
C ALA A 297 26.78 6.52 -9.93
N SER A 298 25.91 6.57 -8.92
CA SER A 298 25.36 5.37 -8.29
C SER A 298 24.36 4.70 -9.24
N PRO A 299 24.44 3.37 -9.45
CA PRO A 299 23.41 2.61 -10.16
C PRO A 299 22.00 2.73 -9.54
N ASP A 300 21.87 3.38 -8.39
CA ASP A 300 20.63 3.62 -7.63
C ASP A 300 19.88 4.93 -8.00
N SER A 301 20.38 5.74 -8.92
CA SER A 301 19.95 7.15 -9.08
C SER A 301 19.07 7.46 -10.31
N LYS A 302 18.52 6.45 -11.00
CA LYS A 302 17.72 6.73 -12.20
C LYS A 302 16.33 7.27 -11.87
N GLU A 303 16.28 8.61 -11.87
CA GLU A 303 15.16 9.49 -12.23
C GLU A 303 13.94 9.41 -11.31
N LEU A 304 13.83 10.32 -10.33
CA LEU A 304 12.63 10.44 -9.51
C LEU A 304 12.39 11.90 -9.09
N TYR A 305 11.14 12.34 -9.20
CA TYR A 305 10.55 13.59 -8.69
C TYR A 305 10.93 14.93 -9.36
N LEU A 306 10.68 15.07 -10.67
CA LEU A 306 10.64 16.40 -11.30
C LEU A 306 9.24 16.90 -11.69
N ASN A 307 8.16 16.17 -11.36
CA ASN A 307 6.81 16.52 -11.83
C ASN A 307 5.63 16.02 -10.97
N GLY A 308 5.85 15.56 -9.74
CA GLY A 308 4.78 15.03 -8.88
C GLY A 308 4.24 13.65 -9.27
N GLU A 309 4.93 12.92 -10.14
CA GLU A 309 4.59 11.53 -10.46
C GLU A 309 5.07 10.56 -9.36
N PRO A 310 4.36 9.44 -9.14
CA PRO A 310 4.79 8.45 -8.17
C PRO A 310 6.19 7.87 -8.52
N PHE A 311 6.94 7.43 -7.51
CA PHE A 311 8.20 6.70 -7.76
C PHE A 311 7.96 5.19 -7.88
N PRO A 312 8.64 4.46 -8.79
CA PRO A 312 8.80 3.00 -8.75
C PRO A 312 9.26 2.47 -7.38
N ASP A 313 8.86 1.24 -7.06
CA ASP A 313 9.52 0.44 -6.03
C ASP A 313 11.03 0.38 -6.27
N TYR A 314 11.80 0.53 -5.21
CA TYR A 314 13.25 0.47 -5.23
C TYR A 314 13.75 -0.74 -4.43
N VAL A 315 14.28 -1.74 -5.15
CA VAL A 315 14.80 -2.99 -4.56
C VAL A 315 16.31 -2.93 -4.49
N ARG A 316 16.86 -3.21 -3.31
CA ARG A 316 18.30 -3.28 -3.06
C ARG A 316 18.72 -4.60 -2.41
N PRO A 317 19.87 -5.16 -2.79
CA PRO A 317 20.46 -6.26 -2.06
C PRO A 317 21.05 -5.80 -0.73
N TYR A 318 21.06 -6.69 0.26
CA TYR A 318 21.85 -6.56 1.48
C TYR A 318 22.42 -7.91 1.92
N THR A 319 23.56 -7.90 2.57
CA THR A 319 24.13 -9.09 3.22
C THR A 319 23.32 -9.41 4.46
N ALA A 320 22.57 -10.52 4.43
CA ALA A 320 21.75 -10.98 5.55
C ALA A 320 22.57 -11.86 6.53
N ASP A 321 23.67 -12.44 6.06
CA ASP A 321 24.59 -13.22 6.89
C ASP A 321 26.02 -12.95 6.44
N GLU A 322 26.78 -12.25 7.27
CA GLU A 322 28.17 -11.86 7.02
C GLU A 322 29.15 -13.03 7.24
N THR A 323 28.71 -14.11 7.91
CA THR A 323 29.52 -15.33 8.08
C THR A 323 29.56 -16.18 6.82
N THR A 324 28.46 -16.20 6.06
CA THR A 324 28.33 -16.96 4.80
C THR A 324 28.40 -16.10 3.55
N GLY A 325 28.20 -14.78 3.68
CA GLY A 325 28.04 -13.85 2.57
C GLY A 325 26.67 -13.93 1.90
N ALA A 326 25.66 -14.52 2.55
CA ALA A 326 24.33 -14.67 1.97
C ALA A 326 23.66 -13.30 1.75
N VAL A 327 23.11 -13.10 0.55
CA VAL A 327 22.44 -11.85 0.14
C VAL A 327 20.93 -12.05 0.10
N GLN A 328 20.18 -11.04 0.55
CA GLN A 328 18.73 -10.94 0.39
C GLN A 328 18.36 -9.62 -0.27
N SER A 329 17.16 -9.55 -0.86
CA SER A 329 16.62 -8.31 -1.41
C SER A 329 15.71 -7.63 -0.39
N TYR A 330 15.77 -6.30 -0.33
CA TYR A 330 14.86 -5.46 0.43
C TYR A 330 14.24 -4.43 -0.51
N ALA A 331 12.93 -4.24 -0.40
CA ALA A 331 12.21 -3.34 -1.26
C ALA A 331 11.62 -2.15 -0.50
N VAL A 332 11.95 -0.96 -0.97
CA VAL A 332 11.36 0.31 -0.58
C VAL A 332 10.15 0.56 -1.49
N PRO A 333 8.93 0.63 -0.96
CA PRO A 333 7.74 0.77 -1.79
C PRO A 333 7.62 2.16 -2.40
N GLY A 334 7.18 2.18 -3.66
CA GLY A 334 6.80 3.36 -4.41
C GLY A 334 5.69 4.18 -3.76
N ALA A 335 5.61 5.47 -4.08
CA ALA A 335 4.55 6.36 -3.57
C ALA A 335 3.14 5.80 -3.79
N THR A 336 2.88 5.17 -4.94
CA THR A 336 1.58 4.57 -5.23
C THR A 336 1.20 3.45 -4.26
N ARG A 337 2.18 2.64 -3.83
CA ARG A 337 1.96 1.61 -2.80
C ARG A 337 1.75 2.23 -1.43
N CYS A 338 2.48 3.31 -1.10
CA CYS A 338 2.22 4.10 0.10
C CYS A 338 0.77 4.59 0.12
N VAL A 339 0.30 5.22 -0.96
CA VAL A 339 -1.07 5.73 -1.10
C VAL A 339 -2.10 4.60 -1.04
N ALA A 340 -1.89 3.49 -1.77
CA ALA A 340 -2.79 2.34 -1.74
C ALA A 340 -2.96 1.75 -0.33
N CYS A 341 -1.87 1.69 0.44
CA CYS A 341 -1.91 1.19 1.81
C CYS A 341 -2.56 2.20 2.77
N HIS A 342 -2.23 3.50 2.63
CA HIS A 342 -2.61 4.53 3.59
C HIS A 342 -3.95 5.24 3.32
N MET A 343 -4.50 5.17 2.08
CA MET A 343 -5.77 5.81 1.75
C MET A 343 -6.96 5.30 2.59
N GLY A 344 -6.86 4.04 3.06
CA GLY A 344 -7.86 3.43 3.93
C GLY A 344 -7.62 3.68 5.42
N SER A 345 -6.82 4.68 5.81
CA SER A 345 -6.55 4.99 7.22
C SER A 345 -7.84 5.20 8.02
N GLU A 346 -7.99 4.50 9.15
CA GLU A 346 -9.21 4.55 9.98
C GLU A 346 -9.53 5.96 10.46
N SER A 347 -8.52 6.79 10.75
CA SER A 347 -8.69 8.16 11.25
C SER A 347 -8.82 9.23 10.15
N ASP A 348 -8.89 8.87 8.87
CA ASP A 348 -8.88 9.83 7.74
C ASP A 348 -7.70 10.80 7.74
N SER A 349 -6.55 10.33 8.21
CA SER A 349 -5.36 11.14 8.42
C SER A 349 -4.18 10.72 7.55
N PHE A 350 -4.36 9.68 6.72
CA PHE A 350 -3.29 8.98 6.01
C PHE A 350 -2.31 8.22 6.92
N VAL A 351 -2.61 8.05 8.21
CA VAL A 351 -1.75 7.35 9.18
C VAL A 351 -2.31 5.97 9.52
N LEU A 352 -1.45 4.95 9.57
CA LEU A 352 -1.80 3.58 9.96
C LEU A 352 -1.15 3.20 11.29
N GLY A 353 -1.73 2.23 11.98
CA GLY A 353 -1.16 1.67 13.21
C GLY A 353 -1.27 2.56 14.45
N ILE A 354 -2.00 3.68 14.37
CA ILE A 354 -2.41 4.49 15.53
C ILE A 354 -3.94 4.63 15.54
N THR A 355 -4.58 3.76 16.30
CA THR A 355 -6.04 3.69 16.46
C THR A 355 -6.33 3.41 17.93
N PRO A 356 -7.57 3.61 18.42
CA PRO A 356 -7.90 3.32 19.81
C PRO A 356 -7.58 1.87 20.20
N PHE A 357 -7.76 0.92 19.28
CA PHE A 357 -7.45 -0.50 19.48
C PHE A 357 -5.94 -0.81 19.45
N GLN A 358 -5.15 0.00 18.72
CA GLN A 358 -3.71 -0.22 18.54
C GLN A 358 -2.87 0.43 19.64
N LEU A 359 -3.34 1.50 20.29
CA LEU A 359 -2.58 2.20 21.33
C LEU A 359 -2.61 1.49 22.68
N HIS A 360 -3.69 0.77 22.97
CA HIS A 360 -3.85 0.01 24.20
C HIS A 360 -3.23 -1.38 24.04
N ARG A 361 -1.93 -1.50 24.37
CA ARG A 361 -1.22 -2.80 24.43
C ARG A 361 -1.86 -3.68 25.51
N ARG A 362 -1.98 -4.98 25.24
CA ARG A 362 -2.64 -5.95 26.13
C ARG A 362 -1.78 -7.19 26.36
N PRO A 363 -1.94 -7.88 27.49
CA PRO A 363 -1.17 -9.08 27.76
C PRO A 363 -1.53 -10.20 26.77
N ARG A 364 -0.58 -11.13 26.58
CA ARG A 364 -0.81 -12.32 25.76
C ARG A 364 -2.00 -13.12 26.28
N GLY A 365 -2.86 -13.58 25.36
CA GLY A 365 -4.09 -14.31 25.68
C GLY A 365 -5.32 -13.42 25.85
N GLU A 366 -5.15 -12.10 25.86
CA GLU A 366 -6.25 -11.13 25.85
C GLU A 366 -6.31 -10.35 24.54
N GLY A 367 -7.50 -9.85 24.19
CA GLY A 367 -7.68 -8.90 23.10
C GLY A 367 -7.19 -9.35 21.72
N GLY A 368 -7.05 -10.65 21.48
CA GLY A 368 -6.52 -11.16 20.22
C GLY A 368 -5.00 -10.99 20.05
N VAL A 369 -4.25 -10.78 21.13
CA VAL A 369 -2.79 -10.72 21.07
C VAL A 369 -2.24 -12.12 20.74
N TYR A 370 -1.96 -12.33 19.45
CA TYR A 370 -1.40 -13.56 18.88
C TYR A 370 0.14 -13.49 18.70
N THR A 371 0.74 -12.33 18.99
CA THR A 371 2.19 -12.13 19.00
C THR A 371 2.81 -12.65 20.30
N PRO A 372 4.15 -12.69 20.41
CA PRO A 372 4.80 -13.10 21.64
C PRO A 372 4.48 -12.22 22.86
N ASP A 373 5.04 -12.58 24.01
CA ASP A 373 4.71 -11.97 25.31
C ASP A 373 4.89 -10.44 25.29
N VAL A 374 3.98 -9.72 25.95
CA VAL A 374 3.97 -8.26 26.04
C VAL A 374 4.49 -7.85 27.41
N LEU A 375 5.54 -7.03 27.46
CA LEU A 375 6.22 -6.65 28.70
C LEU A 375 5.60 -5.41 29.36
N ALA A 376 6.04 -5.14 30.60
CA ALA A 376 5.47 -4.07 31.42
C ALA A 376 5.53 -2.68 30.77
N ASP A 377 6.62 -2.36 30.05
CA ASP A 377 6.80 -1.07 29.40
C ASP A 377 5.94 -0.93 28.12
N GLU A 378 5.44 -2.03 27.57
CA GLU A 378 4.46 -2.00 26.49
C GLU A 378 3.06 -1.78 27.05
N LEU A 379 2.70 -2.51 28.11
CA LEU A 379 1.37 -2.46 28.74
C LEU A 379 1.00 -1.07 29.26
N ASN A 380 1.96 -0.32 29.80
CA ASN A 380 1.76 1.04 30.32
C ASN A 380 1.93 2.14 29.24
N GLN A 381 2.14 1.80 27.96
CA GLN A 381 2.36 2.77 26.88
C GLN A 381 1.26 3.82 26.80
N LEU A 382 -0.01 3.41 26.80
CA LEU A 382 -1.12 4.35 26.67
C LEU A 382 -1.14 5.35 27.82
N ALA A 383 -0.90 4.90 29.05
CA ALA A 383 -0.77 5.80 30.20
C ALA A 383 0.37 6.81 30.02
N ARG A 384 1.51 6.40 29.43
CA ARG A 384 2.61 7.32 29.11
C ARG A 384 2.23 8.33 28.03
N LEU A 385 1.60 7.91 26.94
CA LEU A 385 1.17 8.82 25.87
C LEU A 385 0.16 9.86 26.37
N LEU A 386 -0.70 9.50 27.33
CA LEU A 386 -1.57 10.43 28.04
C LEU A 386 -0.77 11.40 28.91
N ALA A 387 0.22 10.89 29.67
CA ALA A 387 1.06 11.69 30.55
C ALA A 387 1.95 12.69 29.79
N TYR A 388 2.51 12.29 28.64
CA TYR A 388 3.26 13.15 27.73
C TYR A 388 2.37 14.20 27.05
N GLY A 389 1.05 14.00 27.06
CA GLY A 389 0.09 14.86 26.37
C GLY A 389 -0.01 14.61 24.86
N VAL A 390 0.59 13.53 24.35
CA VAL A 390 0.47 13.09 22.94
C VAL A 390 -0.98 12.75 22.61
N VAL A 391 -1.67 12.08 23.54
CA VAL A 391 -3.10 11.72 23.42
C VAL A 391 -3.89 12.43 24.53
N ARG A 392 -5.09 12.91 24.20
CA ARG A 392 -6.05 13.48 25.15
C ARG A 392 -7.47 13.05 24.82
N GLY A 393 -8.36 12.99 25.80
CA GLY A 393 -9.79 12.77 25.57
C GLY A 393 -10.55 14.07 25.30
N THR A 394 -11.74 13.98 24.73
CA THR A 394 -12.74 15.07 24.74
C THR A 394 -13.34 15.29 26.14
N VAL A 395 -13.23 14.30 27.02
CA VAL A 395 -13.61 14.34 28.44
C VAL A 395 -12.44 14.76 29.33
N ALA A 396 -12.73 15.32 30.50
CA ALA A 396 -11.73 15.92 31.40
C ALA A 396 -10.71 14.92 31.97
N THR A 397 -11.08 13.64 32.07
CA THR A 397 -10.22 12.56 32.56
C THR A 397 -10.38 11.33 31.67
N LEU A 398 -9.27 10.81 31.16
CA LEU A 398 -9.24 9.60 30.33
C LEU A 398 -8.27 8.60 30.94
N THR A 399 -8.66 7.33 30.99
CA THR A 399 -7.85 6.22 31.47
C THR A 399 -7.73 5.15 30.38
N PRO A 400 -6.73 4.24 30.46
CA PRO A 400 -6.63 3.14 29.51
C PRO A 400 -7.90 2.28 29.39
N ASP A 401 -8.68 2.16 30.46
CA ASP A 401 -9.93 1.37 30.49
C ASP A 401 -11.06 1.99 29.65
N ASP A 402 -10.97 3.27 29.28
CA ASP A 402 -11.95 3.98 28.43
C ASP A 402 -11.76 3.69 26.92
N PHE A 403 -10.66 3.02 26.55
CA PHE A 403 -10.37 2.66 25.16
C PHE A 403 -11.07 1.36 24.75
N PRO A 404 -11.52 1.26 23.50
CA PRO A 404 -12.35 0.14 23.07
C PRO A 404 -11.51 -1.14 22.97
N LYS A 405 -12.15 -2.27 23.26
CA LYS A 405 -11.54 -3.59 23.12
C LYS A 405 -11.95 -4.23 21.80
N LEU A 406 -11.02 -4.92 21.15
CA LEU A 406 -11.27 -5.53 19.85
C LEU A 406 -12.37 -6.59 19.92
N GLU A 407 -12.39 -7.40 20.97
CA GLU A 407 -13.45 -8.39 21.18
C GLU A 407 -14.85 -7.75 21.24
N GLU A 408 -14.93 -6.52 21.75
CA GLU A 408 -16.18 -5.75 21.85
C GLU A 408 -16.56 -5.01 20.54
N SER A 409 -15.68 -5.02 19.53
CA SER A 409 -15.87 -4.25 18.29
C SER A 409 -16.80 -4.93 17.28
N ALA A 410 -17.04 -6.23 17.40
CA ALA A 410 -17.83 -7.00 16.44
C ALA A 410 -19.35 -6.83 16.68
N LEU A 411 -20.03 -6.17 15.74
CA LEU A 411 -21.50 -6.18 15.68
C LEU A 411 -21.95 -7.17 14.59
N PRO A 412 -23.02 -7.97 14.80
CA PRO A 412 -23.92 -7.99 15.94
C PRO A 412 -23.53 -8.95 17.08
N ARG A 413 -22.41 -9.67 17.01
CA ARG A 413 -22.00 -10.67 18.02
C ARG A 413 -20.52 -10.56 18.36
N GLN A 414 -20.18 -11.00 19.57
CA GLN A 414 -18.80 -11.19 20.00
C GLN A 414 -18.11 -12.34 19.21
N PRO A 415 -16.76 -12.38 19.19
CA PRO A 415 -16.02 -13.55 18.71
C PRO A 415 -16.43 -14.82 19.45
N ARG A 416 -16.53 -15.95 18.75
CA ARG A 416 -16.95 -17.24 19.35
C ARG A 416 -15.90 -17.82 20.29
N ASN A 417 -14.62 -17.60 19.98
CA ASN A 417 -13.49 -18.17 20.70
C ASN A 417 -12.22 -17.36 20.44
N ALA A 418 -11.12 -17.75 21.10
CA ALA A 418 -9.84 -17.08 20.98
C ALA A 418 -9.23 -17.16 19.57
N ASP A 419 -9.43 -18.25 18.82
CA ASP A 419 -8.86 -18.39 17.47
C ASP A 419 -9.54 -17.42 16.48
N GLU A 420 -10.86 -17.19 16.60
CA GLU A 420 -11.56 -16.15 15.85
C GLU A 420 -11.07 -14.75 16.22
N LEU A 421 -10.93 -14.45 17.51
CA LEU A 421 -10.43 -13.15 17.95
C LEU A 421 -8.98 -12.90 17.50
N ASN A 422 -8.11 -13.92 17.50
CA ASN A 422 -6.74 -13.82 17.00
C ASN A 422 -6.69 -13.57 15.49
N MET A 423 -7.55 -14.23 14.72
CA MET A 423 -7.66 -13.98 13.28
C MET A 423 -8.18 -12.56 13.00
N GLN A 424 -9.20 -12.11 13.73
CA GLN A 424 -9.73 -10.76 13.68
C GLN A 424 -8.66 -9.70 13.99
N ALA A 425 -7.85 -9.94 15.01
CA ALA A 425 -6.70 -9.10 15.35
C ALA A 425 -5.66 -9.04 14.22
N TYR A 426 -5.37 -10.17 13.58
CA TYR A 426 -4.46 -10.18 12.43
C TYR A 426 -5.02 -9.35 11.26
N MET A 427 -6.31 -9.51 10.96
CA MET A 427 -7.00 -8.74 9.92
C MET A 427 -6.97 -7.25 10.22
N ALA A 428 -7.19 -6.83 11.47
CA ALA A 428 -7.11 -5.42 11.87
C ALA A 428 -5.76 -4.77 11.54
N GLY A 429 -4.65 -5.48 11.77
CA GLY A 429 -3.29 -4.96 11.50
C GLY A 429 -2.80 -5.13 10.06
N ASN A 430 -3.34 -6.09 9.30
CA ASN A 430 -2.73 -6.55 8.04
C ASN A 430 -3.67 -6.57 6.83
N CYS A 431 -4.99 -6.41 7.03
CA CYS A 431 -5.98 -6.50 5.96
C CYS A 431 -6.94 -5.30 5.94
N ALA A 432 -7.33 -4.81 7.12
CA ALA A 432 -8.27 -3.71 7.32
C ALA A 432 -7.93 -2.45 6.53
N HIS A 433 -6.64 -2.11 6.43
CA HIS A 433 -6.18 -0.91 5.72
C HIS A 433 -6.59 -0.90 4.23
N CYS A 434 -6.63 -2.07 3.59
CA CYS A 434 -7.06 -2.22 2.20
C CYS A 434 -8.55 -2.57 2.09
N HIS A 435 -9.03 -3.43 2.99
CA HIS A 435 -10.38 -3.95 3.03
C HIS A 435 -11.26 -3.14 4.00
N ASN A 436 -11.54 -1.90 3.66
CA ASN A 436 -12.52 -1.05 4.34
C ASN A 436 -13.17 -0.10 3.32
N PRO A 437 -14.26 0.61 3.65
CA PRO A 437 -14.98 1.46 2.69
C PRO A 437 -14.14 2.54 1.97
N ARG A 438 -13.03 2.98 2.57
CA ARG A 438 -12.07 3.94 2.00
C ARG A 438 -10.78 3.28 1.49
N GLY A 439 -10.58 2.00 1.78
CA GLY A 439 -9.37 1.26 1.46
C GLY A 439 -9.25 0.92 -0.02
N TYR A 440 -8.02 0.64 -0.44
CA TYR A 440 -7.69 0.40 -1.85
C TYR A 440 -8.47 -0.76 -2.48
N ALA A 441 -8.84 -1.80 -1.75
CA ALA A 441 -9.61 -2.91 -2.32
C ALA A 441 -10.99 -2.44 -2.80
N VAL A 442 -11.64 -1.56 -2.03
CA VAL A 442 -12.94 -0.99 -2.38
C VAL A 442 -12.82 0.09 -3.46
N ALA A 443 -11.78 0.93 -3.38
CA ALA A 443 -11.51 1.94 -4.40
C ALA A 443 -11.21 1.32 -5.78
N SER A 444 -10.41 0.24 -5.82
CA SER A 444 -10.07 -0.46 -7.06
C SER A 444 -11.20 -1.36 -7.57
N LYS A 445 -12.05 -1.89 -6.68
CA LYS A 445 -13.19 -2.73 -7.04
C LYS A 445 -14.35 -2.52 -6.05
N ALA A 446 -15.29 -1.67 -6.42
CA ALA A 446 -16.40 -1.27 -5.55
C ALA A 446 -17.27 -2.43 -5.03
N THR A 447 -17.36 -3.55 -5.77
CA THR A 447 -18.07 -4.77 -5.32
C THR A 447 -17.49 -5.37 -4.04
N LEU A 448 -16.25 -5.03 -3.67
CA LEU A 448 -15.60 -5.48 -2.44
C LEU A 448 -15.99 -4.64 -1.23
N ARG A 449 -16.86 -3.64 -1.36
CA ARG A 449 -17.31 -2.80 -0.25
C ARG A 449 -17.95 -3.59 0.89
N GLY A 450 -18.65 -4.69 0.57
CA GLY A 450 -19.22 -5.59 1.57
C GLY A 450 -18.17 -6.41 2.35
N LEU A 451 -16.90 -6.37 1.95
CA LEU A 451 -15.78 -7.07 2.57
C LEU A 451 -14.97 -6.10 3.45
N ASP A 452 -15.59 -5.60 4.52
CA ASP A 452 -14.98 -4.66 5.47
C ASP A 452 -14.33 -5.41 6.65
N MET A 453 -13.00 -5.40 6.66
CA MET A 453 -12.10 -5.99 7.65
C MET A 453 -11.60 -4.97 8.68
N SER A 454 -12.20 -3.77 8.80
CA SER A 454 -11.94 -2.86 9.91
C SER A 454 -12.68 -3.28 11.19
N PRO A 455 -12.14 -3.01 12.41
CA PRO A 455 -12.87 -3.24 13.66
C PRO A 455 -14.27 -2.60 13.61
N GLY A 456 -15.33 -3.40 13.79
CA GLY A 456 -16.72 -2.95 13.60
C GLY A 456 -17.30 -3.12 12.19
N GLY A 457 -16.50 -3.58 11.23
CA GLY A 457 -16.92 -3.91 9.87
C GLY A 457 -17.71 -5.22 9.75
N SER A 458 -18.17 -5.51 8.53
CA SER A 458 -19.04 -6.65 8.21
C SER A 458 -18.41 -8.02 8.41
N ILE A 459 -17.07 -8.12 8.34
CA ILE A 459 -16.35 -9.40 8.41
C ILE A 459 -16.17 -9.87 9.84
N PHE A 460 -16.12 -8.98 10.83
CA PHE A 460 -15.99 -9.37 12.23
C PHE A 460 -17.22 -10.15 12.74
N GLY A 461 -18.36 -10.06 12.05
CA GLY A 461 -19.54 -10.89 12.33
C GLY A 461 -19.51 -12.30 11.73
N PHE A 462 -18.60 -12.57 10.78
CA PHE A 462 -18.46 -13.79 9.96
C PHE A 462 -19.77 -14.52 9.66
N ARG A 463 -20.47 -14.05 8.64
CA ARG A 463 -21.56 -14.78 8.01
C ARG A 463 -21.00 -16.02 7.31
N MET A 464 -21.22 -17.20 7.90
CA MET A 464 -20.71 -18.49 7.38
C MET A 464 -21.23 -18.84 5.98
N ASP A 465 -22.36 -18.25 5.59
CA ASP A 465 -23.00 -18.35 4.26
C ASP A 465 -22.43 -17.36 3.24
N SER A 466 -21.44 -16.55 3.62
CA SER A 466 -20.85 -15.55 2.71
C SER A 466 -20.10 -16.23 1.58
N VAL A 467 -20.38 -15.76 0.36
CA VAL A 467 -19.69 -16.18 -0.87
C VAL A 467 -18.81 -15.04 -1.38
N GLY A 468 -17.64 -15.40 -1.90
CA GLY A 468 -16.77 -14.46 -2.58
C GLY A 468 -17.32 -14.03 -3.94
N SER A 469 -16.66 -13.07 -4.57
CA SER A 469 -17.03 -12.56 -5.91
C SER A 469 -16.96 -13.62 -7.03
N ASP A 470 -16.36 -14.77 -6.75
CA ASP A 470 -16.31 -15.95 -7.64
C ASP A 470 -17.44 -16.96 -7.38
N GLY A 471 -18.31 -16.71 -6.40
CA GLY A 471 -19.38 -17.62 -5.98
C GLY A 471 -18.93 -18.73 -5.04
N LEU A 472 -17.64 -18.80 -4.67
CA LEU A 472 -17.16 -19.79 -3.71
C LEU A 472 -17.45 -19.33 -2.29
N PRO A 473 -17.98 -20.20 -1.41
CA PRO A 473 -18.18 -19.86 -0.01
C PRO A 473 -16.83 -19.58 0.65
N TYR A 474 -16.77 -18.53 1.47
CA TYR A 474 -15.55 -18.15 2.18
C TYR A 474 -15.07 -19.25 3.13
N PHE A 475 -16.00 -20.04 3.65
CA PHE A 475 -15.77 -21.24 4.43
C PHE A 475 -16.09 -22.49 3.59
N PRO A 476 -15.27 -23.55 3.64
CA PRO A 476 -15.64 -24.80 2.99
C PRO A 476 -16.84 -25.43 3.72
N GLY A 477 -17.64 -26.21 3.00
CA GLY A 477 -18.62 -27.08 3.66
C GLY A 477 -17.93 -28.10 4.58
N VAL A 478 -18.56 -28.44 5.70
CA VAL A 478 -18.01 -29.42 6.65
C VAL A 478 -17.87 -30.80 5.98
N PRO A 479 -16.68 -31.43 6.03
CA PRO A 479 -16.52 -32.82 5.61
C PRO A 479 -17.46 -33.73 6.41
N ALA A 480 -18.16 -34.64 5.71
CA ALA A 480 -19.12 -35.57 6.35
C ALA A 480 -18.49 -36.49 7.41
N SER A 481 -17.17 -36.66 7.36
CA SER A 481 -16.36 -37.30 8.40
C SER A 481 -15.07 -36.53 8.61
N PHE A 482 -14.56 -36.59 9.83
CA PHE A 482 -13.28 -36.03 10.17
C PHE A 482 -12.30 -37.17 10.39
N ASP A 483 -11.45 -37.37 9.40
CA ASP A 483 -10.28 -38.21 9.50
C ASP A 483 -9.06 -37.29 9.44
N GLU A 484 -8.11 -37.48 10.34
CA GLU A 484 -6.85 -36.73 10.40
C GLU A 484 -6.10 -36.84 9.06
N LEU A 485 -6.23 -37.98 8.38
CA LEU A 485 -5.72 -38.20 7.03
C LEU A 485 -6.41 -37.29 6.00
N ALA A 486 -7.71 -37.01 6.17
CA ALA A 486 -8.44 -36.11 5.31
C ALA A 486 -8.00 -34.65 5.52
N ILE A 487 -7.72 -34.18 6.74
CA ILE A 487 -7.18 -32.82 6.95
C ILE A 487 -5.76 -32.69 6.42
N ARG A 488 -4.92 -33.72 6.63
CA ARG A 488 -3.55 -33.75 6.09
C ARG A 488 -3.52 -33.74 4.56
N ASN A 489 -4.48 -34.39 3.91
CA ASN A 489 -4.51 -34.58 2.45
C ASN A 489 -5.49 -33.67 1.68
N SER A 490 -6.48 -33.05 2.34
CA SER A 490 -7.45 -32.17 1.68
C SER A 490 -6.89 -30.76 1.59
N ILE A 491 -6.95 -30.18 0.39
CA ILE A 491 -6.77 -28.74 0.21
C ILE A 491 -8.01 -28.07 0.84
N PRO A 492 -7.88 -27.16 1.82
CA PRO A 492 -9.04 -26.51 2.38
C PRO A 492 -9.83 -25.78 1.29
N GLY A 493 -11.10 -26.16 1.12
CA GLY A 493 -11.96 -25.69 0.03
C GLY A 493 -12.48 -24.26 0.19
N GLY A 494 -12.24 -23.62 1.34
CA GLY A 494 -12.80 -22.31 1.67
C GLY A 494 -12.15 -21.17 0.90
N GLY A 495 -12.96 -20.26 0.40
CA GLY A 495 -12.52 -19.11 -0.37
C GLY A 495 -11.55 -18.17 0.36
N ILE A 496 -11.53 -18.12 1.70
CA ILE A 496 -10.52 -17.33 2.45
C ILE A 496 -9.18 -18.07 2.48
N TYR A 497 -9.17 -19.34 2.90
CA TYR A 497 -7.93 -20.13 2.95
C TYR A 497 -7.26 -20.19 1.57
N ARG A 498 -8.04 -20.43 0.51
CA ARG A 498 -7.53 -20.46 -0.87
C ARG A 498 -6.89 -19.16 -1.33
N ARG A 499 -7.44 -18.01 -0.94
CA ARG A 499 -6.95 -16.68 -1.36
C ARG A 499 -5.79 -16.15 -0.52
N VAL A 500 -5.71 -16.61 0.72
CA VAL A 500 -4.77 -16.08 1.71
C VAL A 500 -3.55 -16.99 1.88
N VAL A 501 -3.74 -18.31 1.79
CA VAL A 501 -2.71 -19.30 2.15
C VAL A 501 -2.08 -19.97 0.94
N LEU A 502 -2.85 -20.21 -0.12
CA LEU A 502 -2.31 -20.88 -1.31
C LEU A 502 -1.68 -19.86 -2.26
N PRO A 503 -0.43 -20.08 -2.68
CA PRO A 503 0.14 -19.32 -3.78
C PRO A 503 -0.72 -19.52 -5.04
N THR A 504 -1.00 -18.44 -5.77
CA THR A 504 -1.93 -18.42 -6.94
C THR A 504 -1.65 -19.51 -7.98
N GLY A 505 -0.39 -19.97 -8.11
CA GLY A 505 -0.01 -21.07 -9.03
C GLY A 505 -0.12 -22.50 -8.44
N ALA A 506 0.06 -22.67 -7.13
CA ALA A 506 0.08 -23.97 -6.47
C ALA A 506 -1.31 -24.62 -6.41
N TRP A 507 -2.37 -23.81 -6.37
CA TRP A 507 -3.76 -24.27 -6.43
C TRP A 507 -4.06 -25.00 -7.75
N THR A 508 -3.70 -24.41 -8.89
CA THR A 508 -3.99 -24.95 -10.22
C THR A 508 -3.26 -26.25 -10.53
N LEU A 509 -1.97 -26.36 -10.19
CA LEU A 509 -1.21 -27.57 -10.46
C LEU A 509 -1.82 -28.79 -9.76
N ARG A 510 -2.29 -28.62 -8.51
CA ARG A 510 -2.89 -29.71 -7.73
C ARG A 510 -4.29 -30.10 -8.21
N GLU A 511 -5.13 -29.15 -8.62
CA GLU A 511 -6.48 -29.44 -9.15
C GLU A 511 -6.44 -30.22 -10.46
N PHE A 512 -5.41 -30.00 -11.29
CA PHE A 512 -5.19 -30.73 -12.54
C PHE A 512 -4.30 -31.98 -12.41
N GLY A 513 -3.96 -32.41 -11.19
CA GLY A 513 -3.16 -33.62 -10.95
C GLY A 513 -1.70 -33.50 -11.41
N LEU A 514 -1.17 -32.29 -11.53
CA LEU A 514 0.21 -32.01 -11.92
C LEU A 514 1.12 -31.95 -10.68
N PRO A 515 2.33 -32.52 -10.74
CA PRO A 515 3.29 -32.46 -9.63
C PRO A 515 3.73 -31.01 -9.36
N VAL A 516 3.82 -30.67 -8.07
CA VAL A 516 4.08 -29.30 -7.57
C VAL A 516 5.59 -29.06 -7.34
N GLU A 517 6.44 -30.02 -7.70
CA GLU A 517 7.88 -30.00 -7.35
C GLU A 517 8.75 -29.11 -8.24
N ASN A 518 8.19 -28.41 -9.22
CA ASN A 518 8.96 -27.43 -10.00
C ASN A 518 9.12 -26.14 -9.17
N GLU A 519 10.21 -26.06 -8.40
CA GLU A 519 10.70 -24.85 -7.72
C GLU A 519 10.81 -23.63 -8.67
N GLU A 520 11.02 -23.86 -9.97
CA GLU A 520 11.04 -22.82 -11.00
C GLU A 520 9.66 -22.25 -11.37
N VAL A 521 8.54 -22.89 -11.00
CA VAL A 521 7.19 -22.34 -11.28
C VAL A 521 6.62 -21.63 -10.05
N SER A 522 6.97 -22.10 -8.84
CA SER A 522 6.55 -21.51 -7.56
C SER A 522 7.31 -20.23 -7.20
N SER A 523 8.52 -20.04 -7.73
CA SER A 523 9.37 -18.86 -7.47
C SER A 523 9.01 -17.63 -8.30
N PHE A 524 8.25 -17.79 -9.39
CA PHE A 524 7.99 -16.67 -10.31
C PHE A 524 6.79 -15.79 -9.89
N PHE A 525 5.66 -16.34 -9.42
CA PHE A 525 4.42 -15.54 -9.33
C PHE A 525 3.47 -15.94 -8.19
N ASN A 526 3.54 -15.24 -7.06
CA ASN A 526 2.57 -15.41 -5.97
C ASN A 526 1.98 -14.05 -5.58
N LEU A 527 0.73 -13.80 -5.98
CA LEU A 527 -0.10 -12.82 -5.26
C LEU A 527 -0.45 -13.48 -3.93
N HIS A 528 0.28 -13.15 -2.87
CA HIS A 528 0.02 -13.60 -1.51
C HIS A 528 -0.43 -12.43 -0.64
N MET A 529 -1.02 -12.77 0.51
CA MET A 529 -1.36 -11.80 1.53
C MET A 529 -0.35 -11.88 2.69
N PRO A 530 0.10 -10.75 3.25
CA PRO A 530 -0.25 -9.38 2.87
C PRO A 530 0.26 -9.01 1.47
N MET A 531 -0.54 -8.26 0.72
CA MET A 531 -0.12 -7.68 -0.55
C MET A 531 1.00 -6.66 -0.28
N HIS A 532 1.96 -6.51 -1.20
CA HIS A 532 3.12 -5.59 -1.09
C HIS A 532 4.28 -6.03 -0.20
N THR A 533 4.44 -7.34 0.01
CA THR A 533 5.59 -7.95 0.68
C THR A 533 6.27 -8.95 -0.28
N ALA A 534 7.56 -9.27 -0.08
CA ALA A 534 8.30 -10.22 -0.89
C ALA A 534 8.00 -11.66 -0.51
N SER A 535 7.74 -11.91 0.78
CA SER A 535 7.57 -13.23 1.36
C SER A 535 6.19 -13.41 1.98
N VAL A 536 5.93 -14.61 2.48
CA VAL A 536 4.68 -15.00 3.15
C VAL A 536 4.84 -14.91 4.67
N ASP A 537 3.83 -14.34 5.35
CA ASP A 537 3.72 -14.42 6.80
C ASP A 537 3.20 -15.81 7.20
N CYS A 538 4.07 -16.69 7.69
CA CYS A 538 3.67 -18.04 8.09
C CYS A 538 2.69 -18.08 9.28
N ARG A 539 2.50 -16.97 10.01
CA ARG A 539 1.47 -16.88 11.05
C ARG A 539 0.07 -16.87 10.44
N LEU A 540 -0.10 -16.30 9.26
CA LEU A 540 -1.41 -16.14 8.63
C LEU A 540 -2.04 -17.48 8.22
N PRO A 541 -1.34 -18.39 7.51
CA PRO A 541 -1.82 -19.76 7.28
C PRO A 541 -2.24 -20.47 8.55
N VAL A 542 -1.45 -20.36 9.61
CA VAL A 542 -1.73 -20.96 10.91
C VAL A 542 -3.00 -20.35 11.52
N LEU A 543 -3.12 -19.03 11.57
CA LEU A 543 -4.29 -18.34 12.13
C LEU A 543 -5.58 -18.71 11.39
N VAL A 544 -5.55 -18.75 10.05
CA VAL A 544 -6.70 -19.17 9.24
C VAL A 544 -7.05 -20.64 9.50
N ALA A 545 -6.05 -21.51 9.55
CA ALA A 545 -6.24 -22.94 9.82
C ALA A 545 -6.87 -23.18 11.20
N ARG A 546 -6.37 -22.53 12.25
CA ARG A 546 -6.89 -22.62 13.61
C ARG A 546 -8.30 -22.07 13.71
N TRP A 547 -8.53 -20.87 13.15
CA TRP A 547 -9.85 -20.25 13.14
C TRP A 547 -10.88 -21.11 12.41
N TRP A 548 -10.52 -21.69 11.25
CA TRP A 548 -11.37 -22.64 10.53
C TRP A 548 -11.68 -23.89 11.35
N ALA A 549 -10.65 -24.52 11.92
CA ALA A 549 -10.82 -25.73 12.74
C ALA A 549 -11.64 -25.48 14.01
N SER A 550 -11.70 -24.23 14.48
CA SER A 550 -12.50 -23.81 15.65
C SER A 550 -14.01 -23.64 15.38
N VAL A 551 -14.45 -23.74 14.11
CA VAL A 551 -15.87 -23.61 13.74
C VAL A 551 -16.65 -24.84 14.21
N PRO A 552 -17.69 -24.71 15.06
CA PRO A 552 -18.46 -25.86 15.53
C PRO A 552 -19.24 -26.52 14.39
N ARG A 553 -19.23 -27.85 14.33
CA ARG A 553 -19.92 -28.63 13.28
C ARG A 553 -21.44 -28.51 13.30
N ASP A 554 -22.02 -28.27 14.47
CA ASP A 554 -23.47 -28.18 14.66
C ASP A 554 -24.02 -26.75 14.48
N TYR A 555 -23.15 -25.73 14.48
CA TYR A 555 -23.53 -24.32 14.27
C TYR A 555 -24.20 -24.12 12.89
N GLU A 556 -23.98 -25.05 11.96
CA GLU A 556 -24.56 -25.11 10.63
C GLU A 556 -26.07 -25.45 10.61
N ARG A 557 -26.67 -25.86 11.74
CA ARG A 557 -28.11 -26.22 11.86
C ARG A 557 -28.97 -25.18 12.60
N GLY A 558 -28.70 -23.88 12.41
CA GLY A 558 -29.67 -22.83 12.78
C GLY A 558 -29.35 -21.98 14.01
N GLY A 559 -28.07 -21.74 14.30
CA GLY A 559 -27.66 -20.58 15.11
C GLY A 559 -27.85 -20.67 16.63
N GLN A 560 -27.92 -21.87 17.21
CA GLN A 560 -27.79 -22.05 18.66
C GLN A 560 -26.38 -22.51 19.04
N GLU A 561 -25.88 -22.05 20.19
CA GLU A 561 -24.61 -22.52 20.77
C GLU A 561 -24.63 -24.04 20.93
N ALA A 562 -23.63 -24.71 20.35
CA ALA A 562 -23.48 -26.15 20.47
C ALA A 562 -23.13 -26.50 21.94
N PRO A 563 -23.65 -27.61 22.50
CA PRO A 563 -23.27 -28.06 23.84
C PRO A 563 -21.76 -28.30 23.94
N GLU A 564 -21.19 -28.09 25.13
CA GLU A 564 -19.83 -28.48 25.50
C GLU A 564 -19.69 -30.02 25.52
N ASP A 565 -19.63 -30.67 24.35
CA ASP A 565 -19.26 -32.08 24.23
C ASP A 565 -17.73 -32.22 24.31
N PRO A 566 -17.17 -32.84 25.36
CA PRO A 566 -15.73 -33.00 25.52
C PRO A 566 -15.07 -33.77 24.37
N GLU A 567 -15.75 -34.74 23.76
CA GLU A 567 -15.20 -35.49 22.62
C GLU A 567 -15.12 -34.61 21.36
N ALA A 568 -16.13 -33.77 21.14
CA ALA A 568 -16.13 -32.78 20.05
C ALA A 568 -15.03 -31.72 20.25
N ILE A 569 -14.78 -31.28 21.48
CA ILE A 569 -13.69 -30.35 21.83
C ILE A 569 -12.32 -31.01 21.58
N GLU A 570 -12.11 -32.24 22.05
CA GLU A 570 -10.85 -32.96 21.82
C GLU A 570 -10.58 -33.18 20.33
N LEU A 571 -11.63 -33.52 19.57
CA LEU A 571 -11.56 -33.68 18.12
C LEU A 571 -11.22 -32.36 17.41
N ALA A 572 -11.81 -31.25 17.85
CA ALA A 572 -11.49 -29.91 17.36
C ALA A 572 -10.03 -29.53 17.66
N MET A 573 -9.52 -29.82 18.86
CA MET A 573 -8.12 -29.54 19.20
C MET A 573 -7.14 -30.34 18.33
N ARG A 574 -7.44 -31.62 18.06
CA ARG A 574 -6.64 -32.44 17.11
C ARG A 574 -6.72 -31.89 15.69
N ALA A 575 -7.86 -31.32 15.29
CA ALA A 575 -8.03 -30.61 14.00
C ALA A 575 -7.10 -29.44 13.86
N VAL A 576 -7.12 -28.58 14.87
CA VAL A 576 -6.32 -27.36 14.94
C VAL A 576 -4.85 -27.74 14.81
N ALA A 577 -4.38 -28.74 15.56
CA ALA A 577 -2.99 -29.21 15.49
C ALA A 577 -2.59 -29.77 14.11
N ALA A 578 -3.44 -30.60 13.49
CA ALA A 578 -3.16 -31.16 12.16
C ALA A 578 -3.16 -30.08 11.07
N ALA A 579 -4.08 -29.12 11.15
CA ALA A 579 -4.19 -28.02 10.21
C ALA A 579 -3.01 -27.03 10.35
N GLU A 580 -2.59 -26.74 11.59
CA GLU A 580 -1.40 -25.92 11.89
C GLU A 580 -0.13 -26.55 11.33
N ALA A 581 0.11 -27.85 11.59
CA ALA A 581 1.27 -28.57 11.07
C ALA A 581 1.34 -28.53 9.54
N ARG A 582 0.19 -28.68 8.87
CA ARG A 582 0.10 -28.59 7.41
C ARG A 582 0.35 -27.17 6.91
N ALA A 583 -0.27 -26.16 7.53
CA ALA A 583 -0.10 -24.76 7.17
C ALA A 583 1.36 -24.30 7.29
N LEU A 584 2.06 -24.74 8.35
CA LEU A 584 3.48 -24.46 8.54
C LEU A 584 4.33 -25.12 7.46
N HIS A 585 4.09 -26.40 7.17
CA HIS A 585 4.79 -27.12 6.10
C HIS A 585 4.61 -26.45 4.74
N ASP A 586 3.36 -26.11 4.38
CA ASP A 586 3.06 -25.42 3.13
C ASP A 586 3.73 -24.02 3.10
N CYS A 587 3.79 -23.30 4.22
CA CYS A 587 4.45 -21.99 4.26
C CYS A 587 5.98 -22.08 4.11
N GLU A 588 6.64 -23.00 4.82
CA GLU A 588 8.09 -23.17 4.77
C GLU A 588 8.60 -23.48 3.37
N GLN A 589 7.84 -24.27 2.60
CA GLN A 589 8.13 -24.55 1.19
C GLN A 589 8.08 -23.32 0.27
N HIS A 590 7.36 -22.26 0.67
CA HIS A 590 7.12 -21.07 -0.13
C HIS A 590 7.60 -19.78 0.55
N ARG A 591 8.50 -19.88 1.55
CA ARG A 591 8.95 -18.72 2.33
C ARG A 591 9.82 -17.76 1.52
N ALA A 592 10.58 -18.27 0.55
CA ALA A 592 11.45 -17.48 -0.31
C ALA A 592 10.76 -17.19 -1.65
N ILE A 593 10.07 -16.06 -1.74
CA ILE A 593 9.48 -15.56 -2.99
C ILE A 593 10.22 -14.27 -3.39
N GLY A 594 10.38 -14.05 -4.69
CA GLY A 594 11.03 -12.86 -5.23
C GLY A 594 10.13 -11.63 -5.15
N TRP A 595 10.73 -10.44 -5.04
CA TRP A 595 9.97 -9.19 -5.10
C TRP A 595 9.46 -8.91 -6.50
N VAL A 596 8.17 -8.65 -6.63
CA VAL A 596 7.59 -8.05 -7.83
C VAL A 596 7.73 -6.53 -7.72
N LEU A 597 8.64 -5.96 -8.51
CA LEU A 597 8.75 -4.51 -8.66
C LEU A 597 7.40 -3.94 -9.13
N GLU A 598 6.81 -2.98 -8.41
CA GLU A 598 5.68 -2.16 -8.86
C GLU A 598 6.13 -0.74 -9.29
N ASP A 599 5.81 -0.39 -10.52
CA ASP A 599 6.02 0.87 -11.23
C ASP A 599 4.91 0.92 -12.29
N THR A 600 3.83 1.55 -11.91
CA THR A 600 2.69 1.85 -12.78
C THR A 600 2.77 3.28 -13.30
N THR A 601 3.86 3.98 -13.03
CA THR A 601 4.03 5.38 -13.43
C THR A 601 4.28 5.48 -14.92
N GLU A 602 3.79 6.57 -15.47
CA GLU A 602 4.06 6.93 -16.85
C GLU A 602 5.40 7.64 -16.95
N ARG A 603 6.06 7.47 -18.10
CA ARG A 603 7.33 8.16 -18.34
C ARG A 603 7.09 9.66 -18.47
N TYR A 604 8.01 10.46 -17.96
CA TYR A 604 8.04 11.90 -18.21
C TYR A 604 9.39 12.30 -18.83
N PRO A 605 9.41 12.97 -20.00
CA PRO A 605 8.25 13.31 -20.83
C PRO A 605 7.54 12.05 -21.36
N TYR A 606 6.24 12.18 -21.65
CA TYR A 606 5.40 11.06 -22.08
C TYR A 606 5.92 10.40 -23.36
N VAL A 607 5.92 9.06 -23.37
CA VAL A 607 6.30 8.26 -24.53
C VAL A 607 5.21 7.22 -24.81
N PRO A 608 4.65 7.18 -26.03
CA PRO A 608 3.71 6.14 -26.45
C PRO A 608 4.26 4.72 -26.21
N ARG A 609 3.42 3.79 -25.74
CA ARG A 609 3.84 2.43 -25.30
C ARG A 609 4.59 1.63 -26.36
N ASN A 610 4.33 1.90 -27.64
CA ASN A 610 5.08 1.37 -28.77
C ASN A 610 5.64 2.57 -29.53
N ILE A 611 6.96 2.80 -29.45
CA ILE A 611 7.59 3.99 -30.06
C ILE A 611 7.47 4.02 -31.60
N ASP A 612 7.32 2.85 -32.23
CA ASP A 612 7.15 2.71 -33.68
C ASP A 612 5.67 2.78 -34.11
N TRP A 613 4.75 3.17 -33.23
CA TRP A 613 3.31 3.14 -33.51
C TRP A 613 2.93 3.88 -34.80
N LYS A 614 3.64 4.98 -35.12
CA LYS A 614 3.38 5.78 -36.32
C LYS A 614 3.59 5.00 -37.61
N THR A 615 4.46 4.00 -37.65
CA THR A 615 4.68 3.15 -38.84
C THR A 615 3.89 1.84 -38.78
N LYS A 616 3.41 1.45 -37.59
CA LYS A 616 2.65 0.21 -37.34
C LYS A 616 1.13 0.40 -37.25
N LEU A 617 0.64 1.64 -37.30
CA LEU A 617 -0.79 1.96 -37.31
C LEU A 617 -1.44 1.41 -38.58
N ASP A 618 -2.49 0.59 -38.41
CA ASP A 618 -3.19 -0.08 -39.51
C ASP A 618 -3.83 0.92 -40.49
N ASP A 619 -3.75 0.61 -41.79
CA ASP A 619 -4.32 1.45 -42.86
C ASP A 619 -5.83 1.67 -42.72
N TRP A 620 -6.55 0.67 -42.22
CA TRP A 620 -7.98 0.77 -42.00
C TRP A 620 -8.32 1.77 -40.88
N ILE A 621 -7.49 1.91 -39.84
CA ILE A 621 -7.68 2.92 -38.78
C ILE A 621 -7.33 4.32 -39.31
N ARG A 622 -6.31 4.42 -40.17
CA ARG A 622 -5.94 5.69 -40.81
C ARG A 622 -7.07 6.26 -41.66
N ALA A 623 -7.74 5.39 -42.42
CA ALA A 623 -8.78 5.75 -43.36
C ALA A 623 -10.07 6.27 -42.69
N GLU A 624 -10.33 5.88 -41.44
CA GLU A 624 -11.52 6.34 -40.72
C GLU A 624 -11.38 7.78 -40.21
N ALA A 625 -12.51 8.49 -40.16
CA ALA A 625 -12.60 9.87 -39.70
C ALA A 625 -13.40 9.95 -38.39
N VAL A 626 -12.90 10.72 -37.43
CA VAL A 626 -13.70 11.13 -36.27
C VAL A 626 -14.48 12.38 -36.67
N THR A 627 -15.78 12.40 -36.39
CA THR A 627 -16.70 13.45 -36.87
C THR A 627 -17.45 14.09 -35.70
N SER A 628 -18.10 15.24 -35.94
CA SER A 628 -18.98 15.87 -34.94
C SER A 628 -20.17 14.99 -34.53
N GLU A 629 -20.54 14.00 -35.36
CA GLU A 629 -21.58 13.03 -35.02
C GLU A 629 -21.10 12.04 -33.97
N HIS A 630 -19.80 11.70 -33.96
CA HIS A 630 -19.19 10.92 -32.88
C HIS A 630 -19.26 11.69 -31.55
N GLU A 631 -18.89 12.98 -31.57
CA GLU A 631 -18.96 13.87 -30.40
C GLU A 631 -20.41 14.01 -29.87
N ALA A 632 -21.40 14.10 -30.77
CA ALA A 632 -22.81 14.17 -30.40
C ALA A 632 -23.30 12.84 -29.80
N LEU A 633 -22.94 11.71 -30.40
CA LEU A 633 -23.33 10.39 -29.91
C LEU A 633 -22.70 10.07 -28.56
N ALA A 634 -21.43 10.42 -28.36
CA ALA A 634 -20.71 10.18 -27.09
C ALA A 634 -21.36 10.88 -25.89
N LYS A 635 -22.09 11.98 -26.11
CA LYS A 635 -22.81 12.75 -25.08
C LYS A 635 -24.24 12.27 -24.84
N LYS A 636 -24.79 11.44 -25.73
CA LYS A 636 -26.15 10.91 -25.59
C LYS A 636 -26.18 9.86 -24.48
N VAL A 637 -27.19 9.94 -23.62
CA VAL A 637 -27.35 9.02 -22.48
C VAL A 637 -28.40 7.97 -22.82
N TYR A 638 -28.13 6.71 -22.46
CA TYR A 638 -29.00 5.57 -22.74
C TYR A 638 -29.31 4.83 -21.45
N ALA A 639 -30.46 4.15 -21.42
CA ALA A 639 -30.78 3.21 -20.36
C ALA A 639 -30.02 1.90 -20.62
N GLN A 640 -29.30 1.43 -19.61
CA GLN A 640 -28.33 0.33 -19.70
C GLN A 640 -28.68 -0.82 -18.75
N GLY A 641 -29.93 -0.85 -18.26
CA GLY A 641 -30.44 -1.85 -17.33
C GLY A 641 -30.87 -1.23 -16.00
N PHE A 642 -30.96 -2.06 -14.96
CA PHE A 642 -31.18 -1.62 -13.57
C PHE A 642 -29.87 -1.69 -12.78
N PHE A 643 -29.71 -0.83 -11.78
CA PHE A 643 -28.74 -1.05 -10.71
C PHE A 643 -29.08 -2.33 -9.92
N ASP A 644 -28.10 -2.88 -9.20
CA ASP A 644 -28.28 -4.11 -8.41
C ASP A 644 -29.36 -3.96 -7.31
N LEU A 645 -30.02 -5.07 -6.94
CA LEU A 645 -31.15 -5.13 -6.02
C LEU A 645 -30.83 -4.67 -4.60
N HIS A 646 -29.55 -4.67 -4.20
CA HIS A 646 -29.12 -4.20 -2.87
C HIS A 646 -29.16 -2.67 -2.71
N CYS A 647 -29.38 -1.94 -3.81
CA CYS A 647 -29.37 -0.48 -3.81
C CYS A 647 -30.71 0.08 -3.31
N ALA A 648 -30.66 1.08 -2.43
CA ALA A 648 -31.83 1.87 -2.06
C ALA A 648 -31.98 3.05 -3.02
N PHE A 649 -33.18 3.28 -3.54
CA PHE A 649 -33.47 4.42 -4.42
C PHE A 649 -34.54 5.30 -3.80
N PRO A 650 -34.44 6.63 -3.95
CA PRO A 650 -35.55 7.52 -3.61
C PRO A 650 -36.79 7.11 -4.41
N GLY A 651 -37.93 7.07 -3.73
CA GLY A 651 -39.16 6.51 -4.27
C GLY A 651 -40.08 7.58 -4.83
N ASP A 652 -39.83 8.03 -6.07
CA ASP A 652 -40.69 8.92 -6.88
C ASP A 652 -40.00 9.54 -8.12
N ALA A 653 -39.11 8.81 -8.81
CA ALA A 653 -38.60 9.28 -10.10
C ALA A 653 -39.70 9.28 -11.19
N PRO A 654 -39.76 10.30 -12.07
CA PRO A 654 -40.70 10.33 -13.18
C PRO A 654 -40.41 9.22 -14.18
N GLU A 655 -41.43 8.82 -14.94
CA GLU A 655 -41.27 7.90 -16.07
C GLU A 655 -40.30 8.49 -17.10
N PRO A 656 -39.33 7.71 -17.61
CA PRO A 656 -38.37 8.22 -18.57
C PRO A 656 -39.02 8.48 -19.93
N ASP A 657 -38.45 9.42 -20.70
CA ASP A 657 -38.94 9.80 -22.03
C ASP A 657 -38.97 8.61 -23.03
N THR A 658 -38.18 7.57 -22.77
CA THR A 658 -38.15 6.34 -23.57
C THR A 658 -38.27 5.13 -22.63
N VAL A 659 -39.35 4.36 -22.80
CA VAL A 659 -39.61 3.13 -22.03
C VAL A 659 -39.42 1.91 -22.94
N GLU A 660 -38.47 1.05 -22.56
CA GLU A 660 -38.19 -0.20 -23.27
C GLU A 660 -38.95 -1.39 -22.65
N GLN A 661 -39.14 -2.45 -23.45
CA GLN A 661 -39.91 -3.64 -23.01
C GLN A 661 -39.33 -4.34 -21.78
N TRP A 662 -38.02 -4.25 -21.58
CA TRP A 662 -37.36 -4.80 -20.40
C TRP A 662 -37.60 -3.99 -19.13
N MET A 663 -37.99 -2.72 -19.27
CA MET A 663 -38.25 -1.84 -18.13
C MET A 663 -39.59 -2.14 -17.47
N ILE A 664 -40.49 -2.83 -18.18
CA ILE A 664 -41.88 -3.09 -17.76
C ILE A 664 -42.20 -4.59 -17.68
N ASN A 665 -43.18 -4.92 -16.85
CA ASN A 665 -43.70 -6.28 -16.72
C ASN A 665 -44.61 -6.61 -17.92
N PRO A 666 -44.33 -7.69 -18.69
CA PRO A 666 -45.16 -8.10 -19.81
C PRO A 666 -46.63 -8.25 -19.38
N GLY A 667 -47.55 -7.64 -20.13
CA GLY A 667 -49.00 -7.74 -19.92
C GLY A 667 -49.59 -6.77 -18.90
N THR A 668 -48.82 -6.22 -17.95
CA THR A 668 -49.33 -5.21 -17.00
C THR A 668 -48.91 -3.78 -17.34
N GLY A 669 -47.82 -3.61 -18.10
CA GLY A 669 -47.26 -2.30 -18.45
C GLY A 669 -46.66 -1.54 -17.27
N ARG A 670 -46.63 -2.14 -16.07
CA ARG A 670 -46.05 -1.52 -14.87
C ARG A 670 -44.52 -1.64 -14.87
N PRO A 671 -43.80 -0.69 -14.29
CA PRO A 671 -42.35 -0.77 -14.12
C PRO A 671 -41.95 -2.08 -13.41
N ARG A 672 -40.85 -2.72 -13.85
CA ARG A 672 -40.27 -3.88 -13.15
C ARG A 672 -39.59 -3.48 -11.84
N HIS A 673 -38.94 -2.32 -11.84
CA HIS A 673 -38.33 -1.65 -10.68
C HIS A 673 -38.70 -0.17 -10.71
N PRO A 674 -38.52 0.58 -9.60
CA PRO A 674 -38.68 2.03 -9.61
C PRO A 674 -37.87 2.67 -10.74
N TRP A 675 -38.37 3.74 -11.36
CA TRP A 675 -37.67 4.43 -12.43
C TRP A 675 -36.30 4.99 -12.01
N SER A 676 -36.15 5.30 -10.71
CA SER A 676 -34.89 5.70 -10.08
C SER A 676 -33.84 4.59 -10.06
N ALA A 677 -34.25 3.33 -10.23
CA ALA A 677 -33.34 2.17 -10.29
C ALA A 677 -32.72 1.96 -11.68
N ILE A 678 -33.12 2.74 -12.70
CA ILE A 678 -32.54 2.62 -14.05
C ILE A 678 -31.09 3.10 -14.02
N TYR A 679 -30.20 2.26 -14.54
CA TYR A 679 -28.80 2.59 -14.77
C TYR A 679 -28.67 3.32 -16.11
N TRP A 680 -28.29 4.60 -16.05
CA TRP A 680 -28.05 5.44 -17.22
C TRP A 680 -26.56 5.66 -17.40
N ALA A 681 -26.08 5.47 -18.64
CA ALA A 681 -24.70 5.76 -19.04
C ALA A 681 -24.64 6.21 -20.51
N ASN A 682 -23.64 7.02 -20.83
CA ASN A 682 -23.33 7.34 -22.22
C ASN A 682 -22.50 6.20 -22.87
N PRO A 683 -22.37 6.16 -24.22
CA PRO A 683 -21.65 5.07 -24.89
C PRO A 683 -20.22 4.88 -24.41
N GLY A 684 -19.49 5.97 -24.19
CA GLY A 684 -18.09 5.90 -23.79
C GLY A 684 -17.91 5.39 -22.36
N GLU A 685 -18.76 5.82 -21.43
CA GLU A 685 -18.81 5.34 -20.04
C GLU A 685 -19.11 3.83 -20.02
N HIS A 686 -20.13 3.39 -20.77
CA HIS A 686 -20.52 1.97 -20.85
C HIS A 686 -19.38 1.10 -21.40
N ILE A 687 -18.75 1.54 -22.49
CA ILE A 687 -17.63 0.82 -23.11
C ILE A 687 -16.41 0.82 -22.17
N TYR A 688 -16.08 1.95 -21.56
CA TYR A 688 -14.95 2.05 -20.64
C TYR A 688 -15.13 1.13 -19.42
N ALA A 689 -16.28 1.20 -18.75
CA ALA A 689 -16.58 0.36 -17.59
C ALA A 689 -16.61 -1.14 -17.95
N GLY A 690 -17.20 -1.50 -19.10
CA GLY A 690 -17.36 -2.88 -19.51
C GLY A 690 -16.09 -3.53 -20.09
N ILE A 691 -15.21 -2.74 -20.71
CA ILE A 691 -14.06 -3.24 -21.47
C ILE A 691 -12.72 -2.82 -20.87
N CYS A 692 -12.53 -1.54 -20.54
CA CYS A 692 -11.22 -0.97 -20.22
C CYS A 692 -10.91 -0.97 -18.71
N ALA A 693 -11.90 -0.71 -17.86
CA ALA A 693 -11.72 -0.45 -16.44
C ALA A 693 -11.13 -1.64 -15.66
N ASN A 694 -11.25 -2.87 -16.15
CA ASN A 694 -10.66 -4.05 -15.49
C ASN A 694 -9.14 -3.95 -15.36
N CYS A 695 -8.46 -3.41 -16.40
CA CYS A 695 -7.02 -3.23 -16.41
C CYS A 695 -6.63 -1.81 -15.99
N HIS A 696 -7.35 -0.80 -16.48
CA HIS A 696 -7.01 0.61 -16.29
C HIS A 696 -7.56 1.22 -14.99
N GLY A 697 -8.51 0.54 -14.32
CA GLY A 697 -9.17 1.03 -13.12
C GLY A 697 -10.31 1.98 -13.42
N ILE A 698 -11.18 2.22 -12.44
CA ILE A 698 -12.30 3.17 -12.57
C ILE A 698 -11.82 4.63 -12.73
N HIS A 699 -10.57 4.91 -12.35
CA HIS A 699 -9.91 6.21 -12.50
C HIS A 699 -9.02 6.29 -13.74
N GLY A 700 -8.79 5.18 -14.45
CA GLY A 700 -7.88 5.13 -15.60
C GLY A 700 -6.40 5.20 -15.28
N ASP A 701 -6.02 5.11 -14.01
CA ASP A 701 -4.66 5.28 -13.49
C ASP A 701 -3.78 4.01 -13.56
N ALA A 702 -4.31 2.92 -14.14
CA ALA A 702 -3.67 1.61 -14.19
C ALA A 702 -3.27 1.04 -12.82
N GLN A 703 -3.97 1.42 -11.74
CA GLN A 703 -3.77 0.89 -10.39
C GLN A 703 -4.78 -0.21 -10.06
N THR A 704 -4.82 -1.28 -10.84
CA THR A 704 -5.70 -2.42 -10.59
C THR A 704 -4.90 -3.65 -10.17
N GLY A 705 -5.55 -4.62 -9.51
CA GLY A 705 -4.94 -5.93 -9.31
C GLY A 705 -4.55 -6.61 -10.63
N ALA A 706 -5.33 -6.36 -11.69
CA ALA A 706 -5.06 -6.85 -13.04
C ALA A 706 -3.78 -6.27 -13.67
N SER A 707 -3.59 -4.96 -13.59
CA SER A 707 -2.38 -4.31 -14.14
C SER A 707 -1.12 -4.76 -13.41
N ARG A 708 -1.22 -4.95 -12.09
CA ARG A 708 -0.13 -5.48 -11.25
C ARG A 708 0.18 -6.94 -11.59
N ALA A 709 -0.84 -7.78 -11.72
CA ALA A 709 -0.67 -9.17 -12.16
C ALA A 709 -0.04 -9.25 -13.56
N LEU A 710 -0.44 -8.38 -14.49
CA LEU A 710 0.15 -8.27 -15.82
C LEU A 710 1.64 -7.94 -15.74
N ARG A 711 1.98 -6.93 -14.94
CA ARG A 711 3.35 -6.49 -14.80
C ARG A 711 4.20 -7.53 -14.08
N ALA A 712 3.66 -8.18 -13.07
CA ALA A 712 4.30 -9.30 -12.41
C ALA A 712 4.64 -10.39 -13.42
N THR A 713 3.64 -10.86 -14.18
CA THR A 713 3.76 -12.03 -15.06
C THR A 713 4.56 -11.79 -16.34
N SER A 714 4.64 -10.55 -16.83
CA SER A 714 5.20 -10.29 -18.16
C SER A 714 6.10 -9.06 -18.25
N GLY A 715 6.21 -8.28 -17.17
CA GLY A 715 6.83 -6.95 -17.18
C GLY A 715 6.04 -5.89 -17.96
N ALA A 716 4.88 -6.23 -18.53
CA ALA A 716 4.10 -5.28 -19.31
C ALA A 716 3.35 -4.30 -18.39
N ARG A 717 3.34 -3.03 -18.78
CA ARG A 717 2.63 -1.96 -18.06
C ARG A 717 1.31 -1.65 -18.75
N VAL A 718 0.24 -1.63 -17.97
CA VAL A 718 -1.03 -1.02 -18.38
C VAL A 718 -0.84 0.49 -18.34
N ALA A 719 -1.38 1.20 -19.34
CA ALA A 719 -1.25 2.65 -19.43
C ALA A 719 -2.14 3.40 -18.42
N SER A 720 -1.58 4.39 -17.72
CA SER A 720 -2.37 5.44 -17.06
C SER A 720 -2.90 6.38 -18.16
N PHE A 721 -4.22 6.56 -18.23
CA PHE A 721 -4.82 7.55 -19.12
C PHE A 721 -4.63 8.97 -18.57
N PRO A 722 -4.91 9.27 -17.29
CA PRO A 722 -4.70 10.59 -16.72
C PRO A 722 -3.23 11.02 -16.76
N ASP A 723 -2.27 10.17 -16.41
CA ASP A 723 -0.86 10.60 -16.34
C ASP A 723 -0.06 10.25 -17.61
N GLY A 724 -0.68 9.49 -18.52
CA GLY A 724 -0.08 9.03 -19.77
C GLY A 724 -0.67 9.70 -20.99
N LEU A 725 -1.52 8.99 -21.73
CA LEU A 725 -2.01 9.43 -23.05
C LEU A 725 -2.56 10.86 -23.05
N PHE A 726 -3.29 11.25 -22.01
CA PHE A 726 -3.92 12.56 -21.91
C PHE A 726 -3.04 13.57 -21.18
N GLY A 727 -2.15 13.14 -20.29
CA GLY A 727 -1.27 14.03 -19.53
C GLY A 727 -1.91 14.55 -18.25
N PRO A 728 -1.04 14.85 -17.26
CA PRO A 728 -1.40 14.85 -15.83
C PRO A 728 -2.51 15.84 -15.54
N ARG A 729 -3.24 15.65 -14.43
CA ARG A 729 -4.40 16.49 -14.07
C ARG A 729 -4.12 18.00 -14.03
N TRP A 730 -2.87 18.41 -13.78
CA TRP A 730 -2.48 19.82 -13.78
C TRP A 730 -2.17 20.38 -15.18
N ALA A 731 -2.00 19.52 -16.18
CA ALA A 731 -1.92 19.86 -17.60
C ALA A 731 -2.74 18.87 -18.46
N PRO A 732 -4.08 18.86 -18.33
CA PRO A 732 -4.92 17.90 -19.04
C PRO A 732 -4.77 18.07 -20.56
N ASN A 733 -4.74 16.95 -21.27
CA ASN A 733 -4.66 16.85 -22.73
C ASN A 733 -3.32 17.30 -23.34
N GLU A 734 -2.31 17.70 -22.55
CA GLU A 734 -1.00 18.15 -23.07
C GLU A 734 -0.34 17.06 -23.93
N ASN A 735 -0.41 15.80 -23.49
CA ASN A 735 0.24 14.68 -24.18
C ASN A 735 -0.44 14.31 -25.52
N LEU A 736 -1.67 14.80 -25.79
CA LEU A 736 -2.35 14.57 -27.07
C LEU A 736 -1.60 15.19 -28.26
N ALA A 737 -0.81 16.24 -28.03
CA ALA A 737 0.09 16.85 -29.01
C ALA A 737 1.08 15.85 -29.64
N THR A 738 1.46 14.82 -28.88
CA THR A 738 2.35 13.73 -29.34
C THR A 738 1.80 12.98 -30.57
N PHE A 739 0.47 13.00 -30.75
CA PHE A 739 -0.24 12.23 -31.76
C PHE A 739 -0.69 13.06 -32.98
N HIS A 740 -0.50 14.38 -32.95
CA HIS A 740 -0.81 15.29 -34.05
C HIS A 740 0.38 16.22 -34.30
N ALA A 741 1.38 15.73 -35.02
CA ALA A 741 2.61 16.46 -35.28
C ALA A 741 2.65 16.90 -36.75
N PRO A 742 2.59 18.21 -37.05
CA PRO A 742 2.55 18.71 -38.43
C PRO A 742 3.80 18.39 -39.26
N ASP A 743 4.90 18.04 -38.60
CA ASP A 743 6.18 17.63 -39.21
C ASP A 743 6.27 16.12 -39.50
N ALA A 744 5.24 15.33 -39.15
CA ALA A 744 5.19 13.89 -39.39
C ALA A 744 4.97 13.49 -40.86
N GLY A 745 4.77 14.46 -41.77
CA GLY A 745 4.59 14.22 -43.20
C GLY A 745 3.42 13.28 -43.48
N GLU A 746 3.68 12.17 -44.19
CA GLU A 746 2.67 11.14 -44.53
C GLU A 746 2.12 10.36 -43.32
N HIS A 747 2.69 10.57 -42.13
CA HIS A 747 2.25 9.93 -40.89
C HIS A 747 1.52 10.87 -39.93
N ASP A 748 1.21 12.10 -40.33
CA ASP A 748 0.34 12.99 -39.56
C ASP A 748 -1.10 12.46 -39.58
N LEU A 749 -1.68 12.29 -38.39
CA LEU A 749 -3.05 11.80 -38.21
C LEU A 749 -4.05 12.92 -37.95
N GLY A 750 -3.58 14.17 -37.95
CA GLY A 750 -4.39 15.35 -37.64
C GLY A 750 -4.85 15.35 -36.18
N PRO A 751 -5.80 16.24 -35.82
CA PRO A 751 -6.24 16.43 -34.44
C PRO A 751 -6.84 15.17 -33.78
N ASP A 752 -7.28 14.20 -34.58
CA ASP A 752 -7.86 12.94 -34.10
C ASP A 752 -6.82 11.83 -33.87
N GLY A 753 -5.52 12.14 -34.03
CA GLY A 753 -4.45 11.15 -33.95
C GLY A 753 -4.42 10.37 -32.65
N ALA A 754 -4.78 11.00 -31.52
CA ALA A 754 -4.84 10.31 -30.23
C ALA A 754 -6.02 9.33 -30.14
N ALA A 755 -7.17 9.64 -30.74
CA ALA A 755 -8.31 8.73 -30.83
C ALA A 755 -7.94 7.49 -31.66
N LYS A 756 -7.30 7.70 -32.82
CA LYS A 756 -6.80 6.64 -33.69
C LYS A 756 -5.74 5.78 -33.00
N TYR A 757 -4.84 6.41 -32.24
CA TYR A 757 -3.85 5.70 -31.43
C TYR A 757 -4.50 4.83 -30.36
N LEU A 758 -5.51 5.33 -29.64
CA LEU A 758 -6.24 4.56 -28.64
C LEU A 758 -6.93 3.35 -29.26
N VAL A 759 -7.63 3.52 -30.39
CA VAL A 759 -8.26 2.40 -31.12
C VAL A 759 -7.20 1.37 -31.48
N TRP A 760 -6.08 1.79 -32.05
CA TRP A 760 -4.99 0.90 -32.43
C TRP A 760 -4.38 0.14 -31.25
N MET A 761 -4.12 0.82 -30.12
CA MET A 761 -3.68 0.17 -28.88
C MET A 761 -4.68 -0.91 -28.48
N ALA A 762 -5.97 -0.55 -28.45
CA ALA A 762 -7.05 -1.43 -28.01
C ALA A 762 -7.34 -2.58 -28.98
N THR A 763 -6.97 -2.47 -30.26
CA THR A 763 -7.08 -3.55 -31.27
C THR A 763 -5.80 -4.38 -31.42
N GLY A 764 -4.79 -4.19 -30.56
CA GLY A 764 -3.59 -5.04 -30.48
C GLY A 764 -2.28 -4.38 -30.95
N GLY A 765 -2.26 -3.07 -31.18
CA GLY A 765 -1.05 -2.33 -31.57
C GLY A 765 0.09 -2.35 -30.55
N THR A 766 -0.25 -2.57 -29.28
CA THR A 766 0.68 -2.69 -28.15
C THR A 766 0.77 -4.11 -27.61
N THR A 767 0.49 -5.11 -28.45
CA THR A 767 0.55 -6.52 -28.05
C THR A 767 1.94 -6.87 -27.51
N VAL A 768 1.96 -7.57 -26.38
CA VAL A 768 3.14 -8.18 -25.79
C VAL A 768 2.99 -9.71 -25.84
N SER A 769 4.08 -10.42 -26.04
CA SER A 769 4.08 -11.90 -26.01
C SER A 769 4.33 -12.40 -24.59
N PHE A 770 3.45 -13.26 -24.10
CA PHE A 770 3.55 -13.93 -22.80
C PHE A 770 4.10 -15.34 -22.97
N GLY A 771 4.86 -15.83 -21.98
CA GLY A 771 5.34 -17.20 -21.92
C GLY A 771 6.42 -17.52 -22.96
N ARG A 772 7.68 -17.51 -22.53
CA ARG A 772 8.79 -18.08 -23.30
C ARG A 772 8.78 -19.61 -23.22
N THR A 773 8.13 -20.17 -22.19
CA THR A 773 7.93 -21.61 -21.99
C THR A 773 6.44 -21.99 -21.90
N PRO A 774 6.06 -23.24 -22.22
CA PRO A 774 4.71 -23.77 -22.03
C PRO A 774 4.18 -23.62 -20.59
N GLU A 775 5.07 -23.67 -19.60
CA GLU A 775 4.76 -23.56 -18.17
C GLU A 775 4.41 -22.10 -17.78
N GLU A 776 5.17 -21.13 -18.27
CA GLU A 776 4.89 -19.69 -18.09
C GLU A 776 3.59 -19.29 -18.79
N GLU A 777 3.34 -19.83 -19.98
CA GLU A 777 2.10 -19.60 -20.73
C GLU A 777 0.89 -20.12 -19.95
N THR A 778 0.97 -21.34 -19.42
CA THR A 778 -0.10 -21.96 -18.61
C THR A 778 -0.37 -21.17 -17.33
N THR A 779 0.69 -20.68 -16.68
CA THR A 779 0.61 -19.86 -15.47
C THR A 779 -0.05 -18.51 -15.75
N PHE A 780 0.34 -17.84 -16.84
CA PHE A 780 -0.29 -16.61 -17.30
C PHE A 780 -1.80 -16.80 -17.51
N PHE A 781 -2.20 -17.86 -18.22
CA PHE A 781 -3.61 -18.17 -18.43
C PHE A 781 -4.33 -18.39 -17.10
N ASN A 782 -3.77 -19.17 -16.18
CA ASN A 782 -4.40 -19.43 -14.88
C ASN A 782 -4.60 -18.16 -14.03
N VAL A 783 -3.65 -17.21 -14.04
CA VAL A 783 -3.76 -15.96 -13.28
C VAL A 783 -4.75 -14.98 -13.94
N PHE A 784 -4.72 -14.85 -15.27
CA PHE A 784 -5.56 -13.90 -16.00
C PHE A 784 -7.03 -14.31 -16.08
N VAL A 785 -7.27 -15.61 -16.12
CA VAL A 785 -8.58 -16.18 -16.37
C VAL A 785 -9.35 -16.36 -15.06
N ASN A 786 -8.71 -16.93 -14.03
CA ASN A 786 -9.39 -17.24 -12.79
C ASN A 786 -9.66 -15.98 -11.94
N ASN A 787 -8.86 -14.93 -12.13
CA ASN A 787 -9.12 -13.62 -11.51
C ASN A 787 -10.11 -12.75 -12.32
N ARG A 788 -10.67 -13.28 -13.43
CA ARG A 788 -11.60 -12.55 -14.33
C ARG A 788 -11.02 -11.22 -14.83
N ILE A 789 -9.70 -11.17 -15.05
CA ILE A 789 -8.99 -9.96 -15.48
C ILE A 789 -9.38 -9.59 -16.91
N VAL A 790 -9.57 -10.59 -17.77
CA VAL A 790 -10.12 -10.43 -19.12
C VAL A 790 -11.60 -10.78 -19.09
N THR A 791 -12.43 -9.88 -18.55
CA THR A 791 -13.90 -10.01 -18.46
C THR A 791 -14.41 -11.21 -17.64
N ALA A 792 -15.69 -11.15 -17.26
CA ALA A 792 -16.40 -12.10 -16.40
C ALA A 792 -16.67 -13.48 -17.06
N VAL A 793 -15.62 -14.13 -17.54
CA VAL A 793 -15.68 -15.37 -18.31
C VAL A 793 -14.87 -16.48 -17.63
N PRO A 794 -15.53 -17.56 -17.17
CA PRO A 794 -14.84 -18.81 -16.85
C PRO A 794 -14.44 -19.54 -18.14
N ILE A 795 -13.20 -19.99 -18.23
CA ILE A 795 -12.68 -20.80 -19.34
C ILE A 795 -12.92 -22.30 -19.05
N PRO A 796 -13.14 -23.15 -20.06
CA PRO A 796 -13.30 -24.60 -19.87
C PRO A 796 -12.13 -25.25 -19.13
N LEU A 797 -12.42 -26.38 -18.48
CA LEU A 797 -11.53 -27.22 -17.67
C LEU A 797 -10.31 -27.81 -18.41
N ASP A 798 -10.12 -27.54 -19.72
CA ASP A 798 -8.96 -28.03 -20.48
C ASP A 798 -8.26 -26.91 -21.28
N LEU A 799 -6.93 -26.87 -21.14
CA LEU A 799 -6.03 -25.85 -21.68
C LEU A 799 -6.02 -25.80 -23.23
N ALA A 800 -6.35 -26.89 -23.93
CA ALA A 800 -6.29 -26.95 -25.39
C ALA A 800 -7.46 -26.19 -26.03
N SER A 801 -8.67 -26.35 -25.49
CA SER A 801 -9.87 -25.63 -25.91
C SER A 801 -9.75 -24.12 -25.67
N ALA A 802 -9.12 -23.72 -24.55
CA ALA A 802 -8.80 -22.33 -24.22
C ALA A 802 -7.80 -21.71 -25.22
N LYS A 803 -6.73 -22.43 -25.55
CA LYS A 803 -5.69 -21.99 -26.50
C LYS A 803 -6.26 -21.74 -27.90
N GLU A 804 -7.10 -22.62 -28.42
CA GLU A 804 -7.69 -22.47 -29.76
C GLU A 804 -8.73 -21.33 -29.83
N ALA A 805 -9.41 -21.02 -28.73
CA ALA A 805 -10.29 -19.87 -28.62
C ALA A 805 -9.53 -18.54 -28.61
N PHE A 806 -8.50 -18.47 -27.76
CA PHE A 806 -7.67 -17.29 -27.59
C PHE A 806 -6.94 -16.92 -28.88
N LYS A 807 -6.38 -17.92 -29.60
CA LYS A 807 -5.77 -17.76 -30.93
C LYS A 807 -6.72 -17.15 -31.96
N ARG A 808 -8.00 -17.53 -31.94
CA ARG A 808 -9.02 -17.00 -32.86
C ARG A 808 -9.45 -15.57 -32.52
N SER A 809 -9.42 -15.20 -31.24
CA SER A 809 -9.85 -13.87 -30.79
C SER A 809 -8.84 -12.75 -30.97
N LYS A 810 -7.54 -13.06 -31.23
CA LYS A 810 -6.41 -12.12 -31.15
C LYS A 810 -6.60 -11.15 -29.98
N ALA A 811 -6.32 -11.59 -28.75
CA ALA A 811 -6.57 -10.85 -27.50
C ALA A 811 -6.39 -9.32 -27.65
N ASN A 812 -7.49 -8.64 -27.94
CA ASN A 812 -7.55 -7.21 -28.10
C ASN A 812 -8.80 -6.72 -27.35
N MET A 813 -8.67 -5.57 -26.71
CA MET A 813 -9.64 -5.10 -25.73
C MET A 813 -10.99 -4.84 -26.39
N LEU A 814 -11.03 -4.34 -27.63
CA LEU A 814 -12.26 -4.10 -28.35
C LEU A 814 -12.90 -5.34 -29.01
N GLY A 815 -12.38 -6.55 -28.75
CA GLY A 815 -12.98 -7.80 -29.21
C GLY A 815 -14.42 -7.99 -28.69
N VAL A 816 -14.71 -7.48 -27.49
CA VAL A 816 -16.08 -7.46 -26.92
C VAL A 816 -17.01 -6.57 -27.74
N ALA A 817 -16.55 -5.37 -28.14
CA ALA A 817 -17.33 -4.47 -28.99
C ALA A 817 -17.60 -5.10 -30.37
N ARG A 818 -16.62 -5.83 -30.92
CA ARG A 818 -16.80 -6.58 -32.17
C ARG A 818 -17.92 -7.62 -32.04
N ALA A 819 -17.91 -8.42 -30.97
CA ALA A 819 -18.94 -9.42 -30.72
C ALA A 819 -20.32 -8.78 -30.52
N ALA A 820 -20.40 -7.68 -29.74
CA ALA A 820 -21.64 -6.94 -29.54
C ALA A 820 -22.23 -6.43 -30.86
N CYS A 821 -21.40 -5.85 -31.73
CA CYS A 821 -21.86 -5.38 -33.04
C CYS A 821 -22.26 -6.51 -33.99
N ASP A 822 -21.65 -7.68 -33.89
CA ASP A 822 -22.06 -8.86 -34.68
C ASP A 822 -23.44 -9.40 -34.24
N GLU A 823 -23.75 -9.34 -32.95
CA GLU A 823 -25.07 -9.66 -32.42
C GLU A 823 -26.13 -8.61 -32.85
N ILE A 824 -25.75 -7.33 -32.91
CA ILE A 824 -26.62 -6.26 -33.48
C ILE A 824 -26.87 -6.50 -34.96
N ARG A 825 -25.83 -6.92 -35.72
CA ARG A 825 -25.95 -7.22 -37.15
C ARG A 825 -26.97 -8.31 -37.41
N THR A 826 -26.96 -9.36 -36.59
CA THR A 826 -27.81 -10.55 -36.78
C THR A 826 -29.19 -10.46 -36.11
N ASP A 827 -29.49 -9.35 -35.41
CA ASP A 827 -30.67 -9.19 -34.54
C ASP A 827 -30.87 -10.38 -33.59
N ALA A 828 -29.79 -11.07 -33.22
CA ALA A 828 -29.86 -12.26 -32.38
C ALA A 828 -30.17 -11.91 -30.92
N HIS A 829 -29.84 -10.69 -30.49
CA HIS A 829 -30.12 -10.12 -29.16
C HIS A 829 -29.74 -11.06 -28.01
N ARG A 830 -28.67 -11.86 -28.16
CA ARG A 830 -28.26 -12.87 -27.15
C ARG A 830 -27.24 -12.32 -26.16
N PHE A 831 -27.34 -11.05 -25.79
CA PHE A 831 -26.59 -10.55 -24.65
C PHE A 831 -26.94 -11.43 -23.42
N GLY A 832 -25.99 -11.84 -22.59
CA GLY A 832 -26.26 -12.65 -21.38
C GLY A 832 -27.04 -13.96 -21.51
N ALA A 833 -26.89 -14.75 -22.59
CA ALA A 833 -27.52 -16.08 -22.65
C ALA A 833 -26.95 -17.02 -21.55
N ALA A 834 -27.84 -17.63 -20.76
CA ALA A 834 -27.54 -18.40 -19.56
C ALA A 834 -26.31 -19.34 -19.67
N TYR A 835 -25.41 -19.12 -18.71
CA TYR A 835 -24.14 -19.79 -18.43
C TYR A 835 -24.09 -21.31 -18.73
N ASP A 836 -25.15 -22.05 -18.39
CA ASP A 836 -25.13 -23.52 -18.43
C ASP A 836 -25.15 -24.13 -19.85
N ALA A 837 -25.71 -23.43 -20.85
CA ALA A 837 -25.73 -23.92 -22.24
C ALA A 837 -24.46 -23.57 -23.04
N ALA A 838 -23.73 -22.54 -22.60
CA ALA A 838 -22.48 -22.09 -23.23
C ALA A 838 -21.28 -22.92 -22.79
N ALA A 839 -21.21 -23.28 -21.50
CA ALA A 839 -20.18 -24.17 -20.94
C ALA A 839 -20.20 -25.58 -21.61
N ALA A 840 -21.37 -26.05 -22.04
CA ALA A 840 -21.53 -27.35 -22.69
C ALA A 840 -21.23 -27.36 -24.21
N SER A 841 -21.12 -26.20 -24.88
CA SER A 841 -21.07 -26.14 -26.36
C SER A 841 -19.78 -25.57 -26.97
N GLY A 842 -18.83 -25.07 -26.15
CA GLY A 842 -17.51 -24.62 -26.62
C GLY A 842 -17.52 -23.42 -27.58
N ASN A 843 -18.64 -22.70 -27.69
CA ASN A 843 -18.81 -21.57 -28.60
C ASN A 843 -18.57 -20.22 -27.89
N TRP A 844 -17.44 -19.59 -28.19
CA TRP A 844 -16.92 -18.40 -27.52
C TRP A 844 -17.67 -17.10 -27.82
N VAL A 845 -18.37 -17.01 -28.95
CA VAL A 845 -19.21 -15.83 -29.28
C VAL A 845 -20.34 -15.68 -28.26
N ARG A 846 -20.83 -16.79 -27.70
CA ARG A 846 -21.83 -16.78 -26.61
C ARG A 846 -21.27 -16.42 -25.24
N ILE A 847 -19.97 -16.61 -25.01
CA ILE A 847 -19.33 -16.47 -23.70
C ILE A 847 -18.95 -15.00 -23.42
N LEU A 848 -18.68 -14.21 -24.46
CA LEU A 848 -18.39 -12.76 -24.36
C LEU A 848 -19.60 -11.91 -23.91
N SER A 849 -20.75 -12.53 -23.63
CA SER A 849 -22.04 -11.86 -23.49
C SER A 849 -22.43 -11.43 -22.06
N ASN A 850 -21.61 -11.69 -21.03
CA ASN A 850 -21.98 -11.43 -19.62
C ASN A 850 -21.81 -9.98 -19.12
N ALA A 851 -21.66 -8.99 -20.00
CA ALA A 851 -21.67 -7.57 -19.60
C ALA A 851 -23.10 -6.98 -19.54
N VAL A 852 -24.07 -7.61 -20.20
CA VAL A 852 -25.37 -7.02 -20.50
C VAL A 852 -26.42 -8.14 -20.57
N ALA A 853 -27.57 -8.02 -19.90
CA ALA A 853 -28.68 -8.96 -20.10
C ALA A 853 -29.18 -8.86 -21.57
N PRO A 854 -29.84 -9.88 -22.14
CA PRO A 854 -30.18 -9.98 -23.58
C PRO A 854 -30.78 -8.72 -24.22
N GLU A 855 -31.49 -7.98 -23.39
CA GLU A 855 -32.27 -6.79 -23.70
C GLU A 855 -31.62 -5.42 -23.40
N PHE A 856 -30.55 -5.31 -22.61
CA PHE A 856 -30.04 -4.01 -22.16
C PHE A 856 -29.08 -3.38 -23.19
N GLY A 857 -29.01 -2.05 -23.27
CA GLY A 857 -28.01 -1.33 -24.08
C GLY A 857 -28.10 -1.53 -25.60
N VAL A 858 -29.09 -2.29 -26.10
CA VAL A 858 -29.29 -2.56 -27.53
C VAL A 858 -29.44 -1.27 -28.36
N PRO A 859 -30.22 -0.25 -27.93
CA PRO A 859 -30.31 1.00 -28.68
C PRO A 859 -28.97 1.74 -28.78
N MET A 860 -28.18 1.72 -27.70
CA MET A 860 -26.85 2.33 -27.70
C MET A 860 -25.91 1.60 -28.67
N TRP A 861 -25.81 0.27 -28.58
CA TRP A 861 -24.97 -0.50 -29.49
C TRP A 861 -25.42 -0.36 -30.95
N ARG A 862 -26.73 -0.30 -31.22
CA ARG A 862 -27.22 -0.03 -32.58
C ARG A 862 -26.71 1.30 -33.12
N ASP A 863 -26.84 2.38 -32.33
CA ASP A 863 -26.37 3.71 -32.74
C ASP A 863 -24.83 3.74 -32.91
N VAL A 864 -24.07 3.12 -32.00
CA VAL A 864 -22.59 3.03 -32.08
C VAL A 864 -22.14 2.22 -33.30
N CYS A 865 -22.66 1.02 -33.50
CA CYS A 865 -22.21 0.13 -34.57
C CYS A 865 -22.57 0.65 -35.96
N THR A 866 -23.62 1.48 -36.08
CA THR A 866 -24.12 2.00 -37.36
C THR A 866 -23.75 3.45 -37.66
N LEU A 867 -23.11 4.16 -36.74
CA LEU A 867 -22.64 5.53 -36.95
C LEU A 867 -21.68 5.61 -38.15
N GLY A 868 -22.09 6.31 -39.22
CA GLY A 868 -21.33 6.35 -40.48
C GLY A 868 -21.11 4.98 -41.14
N ASN A 869 -21.77 3.92 -40.66
CA ASN A 869 -21.50 2.53 -40.97
C ASN A 869 -22.80 1.73 -41.20
N PRO A 870 -23.54 2.01 -42.29
CA PRO A 870 -24.91 1.53 -42.47
C PRO A 870 -24.98 0.00 -42.51
N LEU A 871 -25.92 -0.56 -41.75
CA LEU A 871 -26.22 -2.00 -41.72
C LEU A 871 -27.25 -2.34 -42.80
N THR A 872 -26.82 -3.08 -43.83
CA THR A 872 -27.67 -3.52 -44.96
C THR A 872 -28.20 -4.95 -44.74
N ASP A 873 -29.29 -5.31 -45.42
CA ASP A 873 -29.87 -6.66 -45.34
C ASP A 873 -28.90 -7.77 -45.80
N ASP A 874 -28.05 -7.47 -46.78
CA ASP A 874 -26.98 -8.37 -47.21
C ASP A 874 -25.99 -8.64 -46.07
N LEU A 875 -25.57 -7.60 -45.34
CA LEU A 875 -24.69 -7.74 -44.18
C LEU A 875 -25.34 -8.52 -43.04
N ARG A 876 -26.67 -8.40 -42.84
CA ARG A 876 -27.40 -9.17 -41.81
C ARG A 876 -27.34 -10.67 -42.03
N THR A 877 -27.35 -11.08 -43.30
CA THR A 877 -27.46 -12.49 -43.72
C THR A 877 -26.14 -13.11 -44.17
N ALA A 878 -25.10 -12.29 -44.40
CA ALA A 878 -23.78 -12.74 -44.79
C ALA A 878 -23.06 -13.58 -43.71
N ASP A 879 -22.16 -14.47 -44.17
CA ASP A 879 -21.28 -15.26 -43.31
C ASP A 879 -20.40 -14.33 -42.45
N ALA A 880 -20.26 -14.65 -41.17
CA ALA A 880 -19.54 -13.83 -40.20
C ALA A 880 -18.05 -13.64 -40.55
N ASN A 881 -17.47 -14.53 -41.36
CA ASN A 881 -16.08 -14.45 -41.80
C ASN A 881 -15.91 -13.83 -43.19
N SER A 882 -16.99 -13.34 -43.81
CA SER A 882 -16.91 -12.67 -45.10
C SER A 882 -16.11 -11.35 -45.00
N PRO A 883 -15.34 -10.97 -46.04
CA PRO A 883 -14.59 -9.71 -46.05
C PRO A 883 -15.46 -8.48 -45.80
N GLU A 884 -16.70 -8.50 -46.29
CA GLU A 884 -17.67 -7.41 -46.15
C GLU A 884 -18.12 -7.23 -44.70
N VAL A 885 -18.41 -8.35 -44.01
CA VAL A 885 -18.74 -8.33 -42.57
C VAL A 885 -17.52 -7.94 -41.74
N ASP A 886 -16.32 -8.41 -42.08
CA ASP A 886 -15.09 -7.99 -41.38
C ASP A 886 -14.85 -6.48 -41.50
N ALA A 887 -15.03 -5.91 -42.69
CA ALA A 887 -14.90 -4.47 -42.91
C ALA A 887 -15.94 -3.67 -42.11
N TRP A 888 -17.21 -4.09 -42.13
CA TRP A 888 -18.26 -3.44 -41.34
C TRP A 888 -17.99 -3.50 -39.84
N LEU A 889 -17.54 -4.67 -39.34
CA LEU A 889 -17.21 -4.86 -37.93
C LEU A 889 -15.98 -4.05 -37.49
N ARG A 890 -14.95 -3.91 -38.35
CA ARG A 890 -13.80 -3.04 -38.04
C ARG A 890 -14.23 -1.59 -37.83
N ARG A 891 -15.11 -1.08 -38.69
CA ARG A 891 -15.64 0.28 -38.55
C ARG A 891 -16.52 0.45 -37.30
N ALA A 892 -17.32 -0.56 -36.99
CA ALA A 892 -18.10 -0.58 -35.75
C ALA A 892 -17.20 -0.58 -34.50
N VAL A 893 -16.08 -1.34 -34.54
CA VAL A 893 -15.04 -1.35 -33.50
C VAL A 893 -14.34 0.00 -33.38
N PHE A 894 -14.05 0.67 -34.51
CA PHE A 894 -13.51 2.03 -34.52
C PHE A 894 -14.43 2.99 -33.77
N ASN A 895 -15.73 3.00 -34.10
CA ASN A 895 -16.72 3.84 -33.44
C ASN A 895 -16.74 3.60 -31.92
N ALA A 896 -16.73 2.33 -31.49
CA ALA A 896 -16.70 1.97 -30.07
C ALA A 896 -15.43 2.49 -29.36
N GLY A 897 -14.26 2.35 -29.98
CA GLY A 897 -13.01 2.88 -29.43
C GLY A 897 -13.01 4.42 -29.37
N VAL A 898 -13.59 5.10 -30.35
CA VAL A 898 -13.77 6.56 -30.33
C VAL A 898 -14.71 7.00 -29.21
N MET A 899 -15.82 6.29 -28.96
CA MET A 899 -16.70 6.57 -27.82
C MET A 899 -15.94 6.50 -26.49
N ALA A 900 -15.13 5.44 -26.29
CA ALA A 900 -14.30 5.31 -25.10
C ALA A 900 -13.26 6.44 -25.00
N TYR A 901 -12.60 6.80 -26.11
CA TYR A 901 -11.65 7.91 -26.16
C TYR A 901 -12.27 9.23 -25.72
N ILE A 902 -13.45 9.59 -26.25
CA ILE A 902 -14.13 10.86 -25.91
C ILE A 902 -14.50 10.89 -24.43
N TYR A 903 -15.04 9.78 -23.89
CA TYR A 903 -15.33 9.68 -22.47
C TYR A 903 -14.07 9.83 -21.61
N ILE A 904 -12.96 9.18 -21.99
CA ILE A 904 -11.72 9.32 -21.24
C ILE A 904 -11.22 10.77 -21.26
N ARG A 905 -11.24 11.40 -22.45
CA ARG A 905 -10.79 12.77 -22.69
C ARG A 905 -11.57 13.81 -21.90
N ASP A 906 -12.90 13.69 -21.89
CA ASP A 906 -13.80 14.75 -21.42
C ASP A 906 -14.31 14.53 -20.00
N GLU A 907 -14.39 13.28 -19.54
CA GLU A 907 -14.99 12.91 -18.26
C GLU A 907 -13.94 12.30 -17.32
N LEU A 908 -13.27 11.21 -17.73
CA LEU A 908 -12.38 10.44 -16.85
C LEU A 908 -11.18 11.23 -16.36
N THR A 909 -10.50 11.96 -17.25
CA THR A 909 -9.36 12.84 -16.93
C THR A 909 -9.75 13.97 -15.99
N ASN A 910 -11.02 14.41 -16.05
CA ASN A 910 -11.61 15.41 -15.15
C ASN A 910 -12.12 14.80 -13.82
N GLY A 911 -11.88 13.51 -13.60
CA GLY A 911 -12.21 12.81 -12.36
C GLY A 911 -13.62 12.21 -12.32
N VAL A 912 -14.37 12.27 -13.42
CA VAL A 912 -15.68 11.62 -13.52
C VAL A 912 -15.47 10.13 -13.82
N ILE A 913 -15.76 9.30 -12.82
CA ILE A 913 -15.59 7.84 -12.91
C ILE A 913 -16.81 7.17 -13.54
N ALA A 914 -16.56 6.08 -14.27
CA ALA A 914 -17.62 5.24 -14.79
C ALA A 914 -18.09 4.34 -13.66
N VAL A 915 -19.32 4.50 -13.19
CA VAL A 915 -19.83 3.76 -12.03
C VAL A 915 -20.38 2.41 -12.49
N PRO A 916 -19.83 1.25 -12.07
CA PRO A 916 -20.41 -0.05 -12.38
C PRO A 916 -21.86 -0.21 -11.86
N ARG A 917 -22.66 -1.05 -12.53
CA ARG A 917 -24.08 -1.30 -12.16
C ARG A 917 -24.27 -1.87 -10.75
N ASP A 918 -23.29 -2.60 -10.27
CA ASP A 918 -23.21 -3.20 -8.93
C ASP A 918 -22.56 -2.27 -7.88
N ALA A 919 -22.21 -1.05 -8.28
CA ALA A 919 -21.51 -0.06 -7.45
C ALA A 919 -22.33 1.22 -7.22
N CYS A 920 -23.66 1.10 -7.13
CA CYS A 920 -24.58 2.24 -7.01
C CYS A 920 -24.25 3.20 -5.86
N GLU A 921 -23.62 2.73 -4.78
CA GLU A 921 -23.22 3.55 -3.64
C GLU A 921 -22.16 4.62 -3.97
N LEU A 922 -21.46 4.49 -5.10
CA LEU A 922 -20.56 5.53 -5.62
C LEU A 922 -21.34 6.71 -6.24
N LYS A 923 -22.58 6.48 -6.68
CA LYS A 923 -23.43 7.47 -7.35
C LYS A 923 -24.52 8.02 -6.42
N PHE A 924 -25.01 7.18 -5.51
CA PHE A 924 -26.04 7.50 -4.52
C PHE A 924 -25.53 7.07 -3.13
N PRO A 925 -24.71 7.89 -2.45
CA PRO A 925 -24.30 7.60 -1.08
C PRO A 925 -25.54 7.47 -0.18
N ARG A 926 -25.50 6.53 0.77
CA ARG A 926 -26.64 6.11 1.62
C ARG A 926 -27.14 7.16 2.64
N GLU A 927 -26.82 8.44 2.45
CA GLU A 927 -27.25 9.51 3.37
C GLU A 927 -28.77 9.73 3.36
#